data_AF-A0A9X8NUA4-F1
#
_entry.id   AF-A0A9X8NUA4-F1
#
_cell.length_a   1.000
_cell.length_b   1.000
_cell.length_c   1.000
_cell.angle_alpha   90.00
_cell.angle_beta   90.00
_cell.angle_gamma   90.00
#
_symmetry.space_group_name_H-M   'P 1'
#
loop_
_entity.id
_entity.type
_entity.pdbx_description
1 polymer ?
#
loop_
_entity_poly.entity_id
_entity_poly.type
_entity_poly.pdbx_seq_one_letter_code
_entity_poly.pdbx_strand_id
1 'polypeptide(L)'
;MTQVLENVKNAWENFKGEKWKAEIDVRDFILNNVNVFEGDESFLAEATEATKQLWDQVMDLTTKERENGGVLDMDTKIVSSITSHDPGYLNKDIEKVVGFQTDKPFKRSLQPYGGIRMAEQACESYGYEMDKELSRIFREWRKTHNQGVFDAYTPEMRNARKSGVITGLPDAYGRGRIIGDYRRVALYGIDHLIEAKKADLNLTGGVMSEDTMRLREELSEQMRALQELKEMAASHGFDISKPATNAQEAFQWLYFAYLAAIKEQNGAAMSLGRTSTFLDIYIERDLANGTLTEEEVQEIVDHFIMKLRLVKFARTPDYNELFSGDPTWVTESIGGMALDGRPLVTKNSFRFLHTLDNLGPAPEPNLTVLWSKQLPENFKNYCAKMSIKTSAIQYENDDIMRPEYGDDYGIACCVSAMRIGKQMQFFGARANLAKALLYAINGGKDEKSKAQVGPEYAPITSEVLNYEEVMHKFDMTMEWLAGLYLNTLNVIHYMHDKYSYERIEMALHDTNVLRTMATGIAGLSVVADSLSAIKYAKVKTIRDENGIAVDFEIEGDFPKYGNNDDRVDEIAVNLVKTFMNKLRKHKTYRNSVHTMSILTITSNVVYGKKTGNTPDGRRTGEPFAPGANPMHGRDTKGALASLLSVAKLPYEDAQDGISNTFSIIPKALGKEDDVQVRNLVSMLDGYAVKEGHHLNINVFNRETLMDAMEHPEKYPQLTIRVSGYAVNFIKLTREQQIDVINRTMHESM
;
A
#
# COMPACT_ATOMS: atom_id res chain seq x y z
N MET A 1 10.89 -7.80 -41.54
CA MET A 1 11.92 -7.10 -40.72
C MET A 1 12.07 -5.63 -41.10
N THR A 2 12.21 -5.27 -42.38
CA THR A 2 12.47 -3.88 -42.83
C THR A 2 11.36 -2.88 -42.49
N GLN A 3 10.08 -3.26 -42.62
CA GLN A 3 8.93 -2.37 -42.33
C GLN A 3 8.54 -2.29 -40.84
N VAL A 4 9.03 -3.24 -40.02
CA VAL A 4 8.91 -3.21 -38.56
C VAL A 4 9.98 -2.29 -37.97
N LEU A 5 11.20 -2.34 -38.52
CA LEU A 5 12.30 -1.44 -38.16
C LEU A 5 12.05 0.02 -38.57
N GLU A 6 11.31 0.28 -39.66
CA GLU A 6 10.92 1.65 -40.06
C GLU A 6 9.93 2.31 -39.09
N ASN A 7 8.98 1.56 -38.52
CA ASN A 7 7.96 2.11 -37.63
C ASN A 7 8.45 2.32 -36.18
N VAL A 8 9.36 1.47 -35.68
CA VAL A 8 9.99 1.68 -34.36
C VAL A 8 10.86 2.95 -34.35
N LYS A 9 11.47 3.29 -35.49
CA LYS A 9 12.25 4.55 -35.63
C LYS A 9 11.42 5.82 -35.43
N ASN A 10 10.11 5.77 -35.69
CA ASN A 10 9.21 6.92 -35.54
C ASN A 10 8.79 7.11 -34.06
N ALA A 11 8.39 6.03 -33.37
CA ALA A 11 7.94 6.12 -31.96
C ALA A 11 9.02 6.62 -30.99
N TRP A 12 10.28 6.27 -31.26
CA TRP A 12 11.44 6.64 -30.44
C TRP A 12 12.26 7.80 -31.03
N GLU A 13 11.70 8.52 -32.00
CA GLU A 13 12.38 9.66 -32.60
C GLU A 13 12.76 10.69 -31.52
N ASN A 14 14.00 11.21 -31.61
CA ASN A 14 14.61 12.17 -30.68
C ASN A 14 14.90 11.66 -29.26
N PHE A 15 14.60 10.40 -28.91
CA PHE A 15 15.03 9.82 -27.64
C PHE A 15 16.50 9.33 -27.69
N LYS A 16 17.24 9.65 -26.62
CA LYS A 16 18.65 9.36 -26.40
C LYS A 16 18.83 7.99 -25.73
N GLY A 17 20.03 7.42 -25.87
CA GLY A 17 20.43 6.13 -25.30
C GLY A 17 20.25 4.98 -26.28
N GLU A 18 21.13 3.98 -26.19
CA GLU A 18 21.15 2.82 -27.11
C GLU A 18 20.86 1.50 -26.40
N LYS A 19 21.11 1.42 -25.09
CA LYS A 19 20.92 0.20 -24.31
C LYS A 19 19.43 -0.15 -24.19
N TRP A 20 18.59 0.76 -23.72
CA TRP A 20 17.14 0.54 -23.64
C TRP A 20 16.46 0.27 -25.00
N LYS A 21 17.10 0.61 -26.12
CA LYS A 21 16.59 0.29 -27.48
C LYS A 21 16.91 -1.17 -27.87
N ALA A 22 17.94 -1.75 -27.29
CA ALA A 22 18.41 -3.10 -27.56
C ALA A 22 17.83 -4.14 -26.57
N GLU A 23 17.51 -3.73 -25.34
CA GLU A 23 16.95 -4.58 -24.28
C GLU A 23 15.89 -3.85 -23.46
N ILE A 24 15.10 -4.61 -22.68
CA ILE A 24 14.06 -4.04 -21.80
C ILE A 24 14.74 -3.36 -20.59
N ASP A 25 14.93 -2.04 -20.66
CA ASP A 25 15.53 -1.22 -19.61
C ASP A 25 14.88 0.16 -19.54
N VAL A 26 13.71 0.23 -18.88
CA VAL A 26 12.97 1.48 -18.66
C VAL A 26 13.78 2.50 -17.84
N ARG A 27 14.60 2.03 -16.89
CA ARG A 27 15.47 2.89 -16.08
C ARG A 27 16.49 3.60 -16.95
N ASP A 28 17.17 2.87 -17.84
CA ASP A 28 18.13 3.46 -18.78
C ASP A 28 17.44 4.47 -19.71
N PHE A 29 16.23 4.17 -20.21
CA PHE A 29 15.42 5.14 -20.95
C PHE A 29 15.19 6.44 -20.15
N ILE A 30 14.75 6.33 -18.89
CA ILE A 30 14.49 7.50 -18.04
C ILE A 30 15.77 8.32 -17.84
N LEU A 31 16.88 7.70 -17.45
CA LEU A 31 18.12 8.44 -17.13
C LEU A 31 18.74 9.14 -18.35
N ASN A 32 18.52 8.62 -19.55
CA ASN A 32 19.00 9.24 -20.79
C ASN A 32 18.10 10.39 -21.29
N ASN A 33 16.83 10.44 -20.86
CA ASN A 33 15.82 11.32 -21.48
C ASN A 33 15.08 12.25 -20.51
N VAL A 34 15.22 12.07 -19.19
CA VAL A 34 14.57 12.93 -18.19
C VAL A 34 14.96 14.41 -18.36
N ASN A 35 13.97 15.30 -18.33
CA ASN A 35 14.16 16.74 -18.27
C ASN A 35 13.95 17.22 -16.83
N VAL A 36 15.05 17.46 -16.09
CA VAL A 36 14.97 17.88 -14.69
C VAL A 36 14.33 19.27 -14.60
N PHE A 37 13.33 19.40 -13.74
CA PHE A 37 12.61 20.66 -13.53
C PHE A 37 12.88 21.23 -12.14
N GLU A 38 13.51 22.40 -12.09
CA GLU A 38 13.82 23.15 -10.86
C GLU A 38 12.93 24.39 -10.66
N GLY A 39 12.03 24.66 -11.61
CA GLY A 39 11.06 25.75 -11.53
C GLY A 39 9.97 25.52 -10.48
N ASP A 40 9.00 26.44 -10.43
CA ASP A 40 7.87 26.41 -9.50
C ASP A 40 6.55 26.02 -10.19
N GLU A 41 5.45 26.10 -9.46
CA GLU A 41 4.12 25.70 -9.94
C GLU A 41 3.46 26.69 -10.93
N SER A 42 4.13 27.79 -11.30
CA SER A 42 3.52 28.87 -12.11
C SER A 42 3.11 28.47 -13.53
N PHE A 43 3.58 27.33 -14.03
CA PHE A 43 3.24 26.82 -15.35
C PHE A 43 1.95 25.98 -15.39
N LEU A 44 1.42 25.58 -14.23
CA LEU A 44 0.29 24.65 -14.16
C LEU A 44 -0.98 25.26 -14.76
N ALA A 45 -1.73 24.44 -15.50
CA ALA A 45 -2.99 24.80 -16.12
C ALA A 45 -4.20 24.34 -15.29
N GLU A 46 -5.28 25.11 -15.31
CA GLU A 46 -6.54 24.74 -14.67
C GLU A 46 -7.25 23.60 -15.42
N ALA A 47 -8.24 22.98 -14.78
CA ALA A 47 -9.07 21.94 -15.39
C ALA A 47 -9.84 22.47 -16.62
N THR A 48 -9.82 21.71 -17.70
CA THR A 48 -10.64 21.97 -18.91
C THR A 48 -12.13 21.75 -18.65
N GLU A 49 -12.98 22.22 -19.55
CA GLU A 49 -14.42 21.96 -19.48
C GLU A 49 -14.77 20.48 -19.62
N ALA A 50 -14.02 19.71 -20.41
CA ALA A 50 -14.22 18.26 -20.51
C ALA A 50 -13.89 17.56 -19.19
N THR A 51 -12.76 17.94 -18.56
CA THR A 51 -12.39 17.43 -17.23
C THR A 51 -13.48 17.72 -16.20
N LYS A 52 -13.99 18.95 -16.14
CA LYS A 52 -15.08 19.34 -15.22
C LYS A 52 -16.35 18.53 -15.45
N GLN A 53 -16.78 18.40 -16.72
CA GLN A 53 -17.98 17.63 -17.07
C GLN A 53 -17.87 16.14 -16.71
N LEU A 54 -16.70 15.53 -16.93
CA LEU A 54 -16.46 14.14 -16.55
C LEU A 54 -16.40 13.98 -15.03
N TRP A 55 -15.76 14.93 -14.35
CA TRP A 55 -15.66 14.90 -12.88
C TRP A 55 -17.02 15.10 -12.20
N ASP A 56 -17.89 15.96 -12.74
CA ASP A 56 -19.27 16.10 -12.25
C ASP A 56 -20.05 14.78 -12.34
N GLN A 57 -19.88 14.02 -13.42
CA GLN A 57 -20.47 12.68 -13.54
C GLN A 57 -19.91 11.71 -12.49
N VAL A 58 -18.60 11.77 -12.21
CA VAL A 58 -17.98 10.96 -11.16
C VAL A 58 -18.54 11.33 -9.78
N MET A 59 -18.76 12.61 -9.50
CA MET A 59 -19.32 13.06 -8.23
C MET A 59 -20.79 12.66 -8.07
N ASP A 60 -21.58 12.68 -9.14
CA ASP A 60 -22.95 12.15 -9.16
C ASP A 60 -22.97 10.63 -8.90
N LEU A 61 -22.10 9.86 -9.58
CA LEU A 61 -21.97 8.42 -9.35
C LEU A 61 -21.48 8.08 -7.93
N THR A 62 -20.58 8.90 -7.37
CA THR A 62 -20.13 8.76 -5.99
C THR A 62 -21.28 8.98 -4.99
N THR A 63 -22.13 9.97 -5.26
CA THR A 63 -23.32 10.23 -4.46
C THR A 63 -24.29 9.05 -4.52
N LYS A 64 -24.55 8.53 -5.73
CA LYS A 64 -25.39 7.34 -5.93
C LYS A 64 -24.81 6.09 -5.26
N GLU A 65 -23.49 5.87 -5.33
CA GLU A 65 -22.83 4.75 -4.65
C GLU A 65 -23.06 4.84 -3.14
N ARG A 66 -22.94 6.03 -2.55
CA ARG A 66 -23.18 6.26 -1.13
C ARG A 66 -24.65 6.02 -0.76
N GLU A 67 -25.58 6.55 -1.55
CA GLU A 67 -27.03 6.33 -1.37
C GLU A 67 -27.42 4.84 -1.49
N ASN A 68 -26.68 4.08 -2.29
CA ASN A 68 -26.85 2.63 -2.43
C ASN A 68 -26.08 1.79 -1.38
N GLY A 69 -25.62 2.40 -0.28
CA GLY A 69 -24.95 1.68 0.81
C GLY A 69 -23.48 1.33 0.54
N GLY A 70 -22.84 1.97 -0.43
CA GLY A 70 -21.39 1.90 -0.68
C GLY A 70 -20.97 1.09 -1.91
N VAL A 71 -21.88 0.38 -2.56
CA VAL A 71 -21.63 -0.34 -3.83
C VAL A 71 -22.73 0.02 -4.81
N LEU A 72 -22.38 0.65 -5.93
CA LEU A 72 -23.37 1.06 -6.93
C LEU A 72 -23.93 -0.13 -7.72
N ASP A 73 -23.03 -0.98 -8.22
CA ASP A 73 -23.36 -2.14 -9.06
C ASP A 73 -22.24 -3.20 -8.94
N MET A 74 -22.55 -4.45 -9.26
CA MET A 74 -21.61 -5.57 -9.18
C MET A 74 -21.96 -6.71 -10.14
N ASP A 75 -20.94 -7.35 -10.72
CA ASP A 75 -21.13 -8.56 -11.49
C ASP A 75 -21.54 -9.75 -10.61
N THR A 76 -22.54 -10.50 -11.09
CA THR A 76 -23.01 -11.75 -10.44
C THR A 76 -22.86 -12.97 -11.34
N LYS A 77 -22.56 -12.76 -12.63
CA LYS A 77 -22.57 -13.78 -13.69
C LYS A 77 -21.33 -13.80 -14.58
N ILE A 78 -20.46 -12.79 -14.47
CA ILE A 78 -19.26 -12.66 -15.31
C ILE A 78 -18.04 -12.77 -14.40
N VAL A 79 -17.27 -13.83 -14.56
CA VAL A 79 -15.96 -13.96 -13.90
C VAL A 79 -14.98 -13.03 -14.59
N SER A 80 -14.42 -12.09 -13.85
CA SER A 80 -13.48 -11.11 -14.37
C SER A 80 -12.21 -11.78 -14.90
N SER A 81 -11.79 -11.37 -16.09
CA SER A 81 -10.50 -11.64 -16.73
C SER A 81 -10.06 -10.39 -17.50
N ILE A 82 -8.90 -10.44 -18.14
CA ILE A 82 -8.39 -9.31 -18.95
C ILE A 82 -9.39 -8.94 -20.08
N THR A 83 -10.09 -9.92 -20.64
CA THR A 83 -10.96 -9.76 -21.83
C THR A 83 -12.45 -10.03 -21.56
N SER A 84 -12.87 -10.24 -20.31
CA SER A 84 -14.24 -10.68 -19.98
C SER A 84 -15.32 -9.64 -20.20
N HIS A 85 -14.97 -8.34 -20.22
CA HIS A 85 -15.93 -7.24 -20.29
C HIS A 85 -15.72 -6.38 -21.52
N ASP A 86 -16.83 -5.90 -22.08
CA ASP A 86 -16.83 -4.86 -23.09
C ASP A 86 -16.32 -3.51 -22.53
N PRO A 87 -15.88 -2.59 -23.40
CA PRO A 87 -15.50 -1.23 -23.01
C PRO A 87 -16.59 -0.45 -22.27
N GLY A 88 -16.25 0.08 -21.09
CA GLY A 88 -17.02 1.13 -20.40
C GLY A 88 -16.46 2.54 -20.63
N TYR A 89 -17.31 3.56 -20.46
CA TYR A 89 -16.99 4.98 -20.64
C TYR A 89 -17.82 5.85 -19.69
N LEU A 90 -17.31 7.02 -19.32
CA LEU A 90 -18.13 8.11 -18.74
C LEU A 90 -18.78 8.88 -19.91
N ASN A 91 -17.94 9.36 -20.82
CA ASN A 91 -18.33 9.95 -22.08
C ASN A 91 -17.18 9.77 -23.09
N LYS A 92 -17.37 8.80 -24.00
CA LYS A 92 -16.36 8.37 -24.96
C LYS A 92 -15.81 9.49 -25.84
N ASP A 93 -16.61 10.50 -26.15
CA ASP A 93 -16.24 11.54 -27.11
C ASP A 93 -15.27 12.57 -26.53
N ILE A 94 -15.21 12.71 -25.20
CA ILE A 94 -14.40 13.74 -24.51
C ILE A 94 -13.28 13.15 -23.64
N GLU A 95 -13.33 11.85 -23.34
CA GLU A 95 -12.27 11.17 -22.59
C GLU A 95 -10.95 11.11 -23.39
N LYS A 96 -9.87 11.66 -22.84
CA LYS A 96 -8.51 11.55 -23.43
C LYS A 96 -7.82 10.23 -23.08
N VAL A 97 -8.18 9.65 -21.94
CA VAL A 97 -7.73 8.33 -21.47
C VAL A 97 -8.96 7.51 -21.11
N VAL A 98 -9.07 6.32 -21.68
CA VAL A 98 -10.25 5.45 -21.62
C VAL A 98 -9.98 4.10 -20.98
N GLY A 99 -11.04 3.45 -20.51
CA GLY A 99 -11.03 2.10 -19.96
C GLY A 99 -11.56 2.04 -18.53
N PHE A 100 -12.29 0.98 -18.21
CA PHE A 100 -12.82 0.68 -16.87
C PHE A 100 -12.73 -0.83 -16.60
N GLN A 101 -12.72 -1.22 -15.32
CA GLN A 101 -12.63 -2.63 -14.92
C GLN A 101 -13.79 -3.47 -15.47
N THR A 102 -14.97 -2.88 -15.66
CA THR A 102 -16.16 -3.51 -16.23
C THR A 102 -16.72 -2.66 -17.38
N ASP A 103 -17.90 -3.03 -17.87
CA ASP A 103 -18.63 -2.34 -18.94
C ASP A 103 -19.19 -0.96 -18.53
N LYS A 104 -19.11 -0.60 -17.24
CA LYS A 104 -19.61 0.68 -16.71
C LYS A 104 -18.73 1.21 -15.57
N PRO A 105 -18.63 2.54 -15.38
CA PRO A 105 -17.97 3.10 -14.21
C PRO A 105 -18.71 2.67 -12.93
N PHE A 106 -17.98 2.55 -11.81
CA PHE A 106 -18.50 2.16 -10.47
C PHE A 106 -19.04 0.73 -10.31
N LYS A 107 -19.13 -0.07 -11.39
CA LYS A 107 -19.53 -1.48 -11.29
C LYS A 107 -18.35 -2.36 -10.90
N ARG A 108 -18.46 -3.07 -9.78
CA ARG A 108 -17.41 -3.95 -9.23
C ARG A 108 -17.42 -5.32 -9.92
N SER A 109 -16.25 -5.81 -10.33
CA SER A 109 -16.13 -7.11 -10.99
C SER A 109 -16.17 -8.29 -10.01
N LEU A 110 -16.56 -9.47 -10.50
CA LEU A 110 -16.57 -10.72 -9.72
C LEU A 110 -15.25 -11.48 -9.94
N GLN A 111 -14.42 -11.57 -8.90
CA GLN A 111 -13.09 -12.20 -8.94
C GLN A 111 -12.97 -13.38 -7.95
N PRO A 112 -13.43 -14.58 -8.33
CA PRO A 112 -13.56 -15.74 -7.43
C PRO A 112 -12.28 -16.58 -7.26
N TYR A 113 -11.22 -16.38 -8.06
CA TYR A 113 -9.97 -17.17 -7.98
C TYR A 113 -9.30 -17.09 -6.60
N GLY A 114 -9.40 -15.93 -5.93
CA GLY A 114 -8.97 -15.73 -4.55
C GLY A 114 -9.78 -16.53 -3.53
N GLY A 115 -11.07 -16.75 -3.79
CA GLY A 115 -11.93 -17.59 -2.96
C GLY A 115 -13.43 -17.40 -3.19
N ILE A 116 -14.13 -18.51 -3.49
CA ILE A 116 -15.55 -18.48 -3.86
C ILE A 116 -16.48 -18.03 -2.72
N ARG A 117 -16.18 -18.44 -1.49
CA ARG A 117 -16.98 -18.06 -0.31
C ARG A 117 -16.98 -16.56 -0.07
N MET A 118 -15.86 -15.89 -0.34
CA MET A 118 -15.73 -14.44 -0.12
C MET A 118 -16.40 -13.68 -1.25
N ALA A 119 -16.37 -14.20 -2.48
CA ALA A 119 -17.10 -13.65 -3.61
C ALA A 119 -18.63 -13.70 -3.36
N GLU A 120 -19.15 -14.82 -2.89
CA GLU A 120 -20.56 -14.96 -2.47
C GLU A 120 -20.91 -14.01 -1.33
N GLN A 121 -20.09 -13.99 -0.26
CA GLN A 121 -20.34 -13.14 0.89
C GLN A 121 -20.32 -11.64 0.52
N ALA A 122 -19.42 -11.24 -0.38
CA ALA A 122 -19.41 -9.87 -0.90
C ALA A 122 -20.70 -9.56 -1.68
N CYS A 123 -21.17 -10.49 -2.53
CA CYS A 123 -22.46 -10.36 -3.21
C CYS A 123 -23.62 -10.17 -2.21
N GLU A 124 -23.74 -11.11 -1.28
CA GLU A 124 -24.81 -11.14 -0.28
C GLU A 124 -24.82 -9.88 0.60
N SER A 125 -23.63 -9.37 0.99
CA SER A 125 -23.55 -8.18 1.86
C SER A 125 -24.08 -6.90 1.22
N TYR A 126 -24.19 -6.86 -0.11
CA TYR A 126 -24.71 -5.72 -0.86
C TYR A 126 -26.05 -6.05 -1.55
N GLY A 127 -26.70 -7.16 -1.18
CA GLY A 127 -28.03 -7.51 -1.70
C GLY A 127 -28.05 -8.21 -3.06
N TYR A 128 -26.91 -8.72 -3.52
CA TYR A 128 -26.78 -9.46 -4.77
C TYR A 128 -26.69 -10.98 -4.54
N GLU A 129 -27.23 -11.78 -5.46
CA GLU A 129 -27.06 -13.24 -5.47
C GLU A 129 -26.11 -13.62 -6.61
N MET A 130 -25.01 -14.30 -6.28
CA MET A 130 -24.06 -14.81 -7.28
C MET A 130 -24.68 -16.01 -8.02
N ASP A 131 -24.35 -16.15 -9.30
CA ASP A 131 -24.81 -17.28 -10.10
C ASP A 131 -24.40 -18.64 -9.53
N LYS A 132 -25.36 -19.57 -9.47
CA LYS A 132 -25.20 -20.88 -8.83
C LYS A 132 -24.26 -21.80 -9.61
N GLU A 133 -24.23 -21.68 -10.94
CA GLU A 133 -23.33 -22.46 -11.77
C GLU A 133 -21.89 -21.96 -11.60
N LEU A 134 -21.68 -20.65 -11.50
CA LEU A 134 -20.37 -20.11 -11.13
C LEU A 134 -19.91 -20.60 -9.75
N SER A 135 -20.80 -20.59 -8.74
CA SER A 135 -20.49 -21.17 -7.42
C SER A 135 -20.04 -22.62 -7.54
N ARG A 136 -20.77 -23.42 -8.32
CA ARG A 136 -20.46 -24.83 -8.55
C ARG A 136 -19.08 -25.02 -9.21
N ILE A 137 -18.77 -24.24 -10.26
CA ILE A 137 -17.48 -24.28 -10.96
C ILE A 137 -16.32 -24.09 -9.99
N PHE A 138 -16.37 -23.08 -9.11
CA PHE A 138 -15.25 -22.79 -8.18
C PHE A 138 -15.23 -23.65 -6.92
N ARG A 139 -16.23 -24.51 -6.72
CA ARG A 139 -16.26 -25.52 -5.65
C ARG A 139 -15.83 -26.90 -6.12
N GLU A 140 -16.20 -27.26 -7.34
CA GLU A 140 -16.06 -28.62 -7.86
C GLU A 140 -14.93 -28.75 -8.89
N TRP A 141 -14.69 -27.73 -9.72
CA TRP A 141 -13.80 -27.84 -10.88
C TRP A 141 -12.54 -26.99 -10.74
N ARG A 142 -12.70 -25.72 -10.37
CA ARG A 142 -11.59 -24.78 -10.17
C ARG A 142 -11.41 -24.46 -8.70
N LYS A 143 -10.55 -25.23 -8.03
CA LYS A 143 -10.15 -24.94 -6.65
C LYS A 143 -9.56 -23.52 -6.55
N THR A 144 -9.91 -22.79 -5.49
CA THR A 144 -9.47 -21.42 -5.26
C THR A 144 -8.25 -21.36 -4.34
N HIS A 145 -7.59 -20.20 -4.33
CA HIS A 145 -6.52 -19.87 -3.36
C HIS A 145 -6.96 -20.14 -1.93
N ASN A 146 -8.07 -19.52 -1.48
CA ASN A 146 -8.60 -19.71 -0.13
C ASN A 146 -8.80 -21.18 0.25
N GLN A 147 -9.46 -21.98 -0.60
CA GLN A 147 -9.68 -23.39 -0.28
C GLN A 147 -8.34 -24.16 -0.18
N GLY A 148 -7.38 -23.85 -1.06
CA GLY A 148 -6.03 -24.38 -0.99
C GLY A 148 -5.33 -24.08 0.34
N VAL A 149 -5.41 -22.83 0.80
CA VAL A 149 -4.81 -22.40 2.08
C VAL A 149 -5.44 -23.14 3.26
N PHE A 150 -6.77 -23.15 3.33
CA PHE A 150 -7.46 -23.76 4.47
C PHE A 150 -7.31 -25.28 4.51
N ASP A 151 -7.12 -25.95 3.37
CA ASP A 151 -6.81 -27.39 3.35
C ASP A 151 -5.41 -27.70 3.90
N ALA A 152 -4.47 -26.77 3.79
CA ALA A 152 -3.09 -26.94 4.26
C ALA A 152 -2.83 -26.35 5.66
N TYR A 153 -3.72 -25.51 6.18
CA TYR A 153 -3.60 -24.94 7.53
C TYR A 153 -3.68 -25.99 8.64
N THR A 154 -2.75 -25.90 9.59
CA THR A 154 -2.77 -26.70 10.81
C THR A 154 -3.83 -26.17 11.80
N PRO A 155 -4.25 -26.98 12.79
CA PRO A 155 -5.11 -26.50 13.87
C PRO A 155 -4.52 -25.27 14.61
N GLU A 156 -3.20 -25.23 14.79
CA GLU A 156 -2.50 -24.13 15.45
C GLU A 156 -2.62 -22.81 14.66
N MET A 157 -2.44 -22.85 13.33
CA MET A 157 -2.62 -21.67 12.46
C MET A 157 -4.06 -21.13 12.56
N ARG A 158 -5.05 -22.02 12.56
CA ARG A 158 -6.47 -21.65 12.70
C ARG A 158 -6.78 -21.06 14.07
N ASN A 159 -6.17 -21.58 15.13
CA ASN A 159 -6.33 -21.06 16.49
C ASN A 159 -5.72 -19.66 16.64
N ALA A 160 -4.52 -19.43 16.08
CA ALA A 160 -3.90 -18.11 16.05
C ALA A 160 -4.74 -17.07 15.29
N ARG A 161 -5.34 -17.49 14.16
CA ARG A 161 -6.33 -16.71 13.39
C ARG A 161 -7.54 -16.31 14.22
N LYS A 162 -8.10 -17.28 14.93
CA LYS A 162 -9.30 -17.09 15.76
C LYS A 162 -9.05 -16.16 16.93
N SER A 163 -7.93 -16.32 17.65
CA SER A 163 -7.61 -15.53 18.84
C SER A 163 -7.20 -14.08 18.51
N GLY A 164 -6.74 -13.82 17.29
CA GLY A 164 -6.24 -12.49 16.90
C GLY A 164 -4.79 -12.24 17.30
N VAL A 165 -3.99 -13.30 17.48
CA VAL A 165 -2.52 -13.15 17.60
C VAL A 165 -1.86 -13.07 16.22
N ILE A 166 -2.44 -13.74 15.21
CA ILE A 166 -2.13 -13.57 13.79
C ILE A 166 -3.45 -13.59 13.03
N THR A 167 -3.94 -12.48 12.48
CA THR A 167 -5.23 -12.44 11.75
C THR A 167 -5.20 -11.46 10.60
N GLY A 168 -6.13 -11.61 9.65
CA GLY A 168 -6.19 -10.76 8.46
C GLY A 168 -5.01 -10.95 7.51
N LEU A 169 -4.46 -12.17 7.44
CA LEU A 169 -3.50 -12.57 6.40
C LEU A 169 -4.20 -12.69 5.04
N PRO A 170 -3.47 -12.71 3.90
CA PRO A 170 -4.07 -12.88 2.57
C PRO A 170 -4.49 -14.34 2.29
N ASP A 171 -5.30 -14.91 3.17
CA ASP A 171 -5.93 -16.22 3.04
C ASP A 171 -7.33 -16.13 2.40
N ALA A 172 -7.90 -14.93 2.28
CA ALA A 172 -9.28 -14.69 1.87
C ALA A 172 -9.45 -13.56 0.85
N TYR A 173 -8.36 -13.02 0.31
CA TYR A 173 -8.32 -11.96 -0.70
C TYR A 173 -7.00 -12.05 -1.48
N GLY A 174 -6.90 -11.41 -2.66
CA GLY A 174 -5.67 -11.39 -3.45
C GLY A 174 -4.50 -10.74 -2.69
N ARG A 175 -3.29 -11.31 -2.76
CA ARG A 175 -2.16 -10.84 -1.95
C ARG A 175 -1.72 -9.40 -2.27
N GLY A 176 -1.80 -8.97 -3.53
CA GLY A 176 -1.24 -7.68 -3.98
C GLY A 176 0.26 -7.61 -3.73
N ARG A 177 0.80 -6.39 -3.50
CA ARG A 177 2.25 -6.14 -3.30
C ARG A 177 3.11 -6.58 -4.50
N ILE A 178 2.54 -6.41 -5.69
CA ILE A 178 3.19 -6.58 -6.99
C ILE A 178 2.95 -5.30 -7.76
N ILE A 179 3.95 -4.85 -8.51
CA ILE A 179 3.83 -3.73 -9.44
C ILE A 179 4.42 -4.19 -10.76
N GLY A 180 3.56 -4.55 -11.72
CA GLY A 180 4.00 -4.71 -13.10
C GLY A 180 4.63 -3.41 -13.60
N ASP A 181 5.73 -3.48 -14.34
CA ASP A 181 6.31 -2.26 -14.95
C ASP A 181 5.45 -1.83 -16.16
N TYR A 182 4.31 -1.19 -15.86
CA TYR A 182 3.31 -0.79 -16.85
C TYR A 182 3.86 0.14 -17.94
N ARG A 183 4.94 0.86 -17.62
CA ARG A 183 5.70 1.72 -18.54
C ARG A 183 6.28 0.94 -19.72
N ARG A 184 6.57 -0.36 -19.54
CA ARG A 184 7.08 -1.22 -20.61
C ARG A 184 6.13 -1.30 -21.80
N VAL A 185 4.81 -1.28 -21.58
CA VAL A 185 3.84 -1.37 -22.67
C VAL A 185 3.88 -0.10 -23.52
N ALA A 186 3.97 1.08 -22.88
CA ALA A 186 4.16 2.34 -23.59
C ALA A 186 5.51 2.39 -24.33
N LEU A 187 6.61 1.97 -23.68
CA LEU A 187 7.94 2.09 -24.25
C LEU A 187 8.22 1.08 -25.39
N TYR A 188 7.72 -0.15 -25.29
CA TYR A 188 8.10 -1.25 -26.17
C TYR A 188 6.97 -1.81 -27.03
N GLY A 189 5.71 -1.63 -26.64
CA GLY A 189 4.57 -2.33 -27.24
C GLY A 189 4.55 -3.82 -26.90
N ILE A 190 3.39 -4.44 -27.09
CA ILE A 190 3.15 -5.82 -26.66
C ILE A 190 3.98 -6.84 -27.45
N ASP A 191 4.14 -6.66 -28.76
CA ASP A 191 4.80 -7.68 -29.59
C ASP A 191 6.29 -7.84 -29.20
N HIS A 192 6.96 -6.72 -28.87
CA HIS A 192 8.35 -6.77 -28.39
C HIS A 192 8.47 -7.48 -27.04
N LEU A 193 7.55 -7.23 -26.10
CA LEU A 193 7.52 -7.87 -24.79
C LEU A 193 7.26 -9.38 -24.90
N ILE A 194 6.39 -9.80 -25.81
CA ILE A 194 6.15 -11.23 -26.08
C ILE A 194 7.41 -11.89 -26.64
N GLU A 195 8.12 -11.27 -27.59
CA GLU A 195 9.36 -11.83 -28.12
C GLU A 195 10.45 -11.96 -27.05
N ALA A 196 10.57 -10.98 -26.14
CA ALA A 196 11.47 -11.09 -25.00
C ALA A 196 11.11 -12.27 -24.08
N LYS A 197 9.83 -12.48 -23.78
CA LYS A 197 9.38 -13.63 -22.97
C LYS A 197 9.57 -14.97 -23.67
N LYS A 198 9.45 -15.03 -25.00
CA LYS A 198 9.81 -16.23 -25.78
C LYS A 198 11.31 -16.52 -25.69
N ALA A 199 12.15 -15.49 -25.79
CA ALA A 199 13.59 -15.65 -25.61
C ALA A 199 13.92 -16.18 -24.20
N ASP A 200 13.31 -15.61 -23.16
CA ASP A 200 13.46 -16.09 -21.78
C ASP A 200 13.03 -17.56 -21.61
N LEU A 201 11.91 -17.96 -22.22
CA LEU A 201 11.44 -19.34 -22.21
C LEU A 201 12.45 -20.31 -22.86
N ASN A 202 13.09 -19.89 -23.95
CA ASN A 202 14.12 -20.68 -24.65
C ASN A 202 15.43 -20.77 -23.88
N LEU A 203 15.70 -19.82 -22.98
CA LEU A 203 16.89 -19.80 -22.11
C LEU A 203 16.70 -20.60 -20.81
N THR A 204 15.50 -21.11 -20.54
CA THR A 204 15.30 -22.00 -19.38
C THR A 204 16.13 -23.29 -19.52
N GLY A 205 16.68 -23.77 -18.40
CA GLY A 205 17.59 -24.92 -18.40
C GLY A 205 16.97 -26.22 -18.92
N GLY A 206 17.79 -27.13 -19.44
CA GLY A 206 17.34 -28.42 -19.98
C GLY A 206 16.88 -29.44 -18.93
N VAL A 207 17.18 -29.24 -17.64
CA VAL A 207 16.76 -30.12 -16.54
C VAL A 207 15.37 -29.70 -16.04
N MET A 208 14.39 -30.61 -16.11
CA MET A 208 13.00 -30.33 -15.72
C MET A 208 12.76 -30.58 -14.22
N SER A 209 13.36 -29.76 -13.36
CA SER A 209 13.00 -29.70 -11.93
C SER A 209 11.62 -29.05 -11.74
N GLU A 210 11.03 -29.17 -10.55
CA GLU A 210 9.78 -28.46 -10.22
C GLU A 210 9.90 -26.94 -10.43
N ASP A 211 11.05 -26.35 -10.08
CA ASP A 211 11.31 -24.92 -10.27
C ASP A 211 11.37 -24.55 -11.76
N THR A 212 12.04 -25.37 -12.58
CA THR A 212 12.12 -25.14 -14.04
C THR A 212 10.78 -25.32 -14.71
N MET A 213 10.03 -26.38 -14.37
CA MET A 213 8.69 -26.61 -14.94
C MET A 213 7.73 -25.49 -14.57
N ARG A 214 7.73 -25.07 -13.30
CA ARG A 214 6.92 -23.95 -12.82
C ARG A 214 7.28 -22.64 -13.51
N LEU A 215 8.56 -22.31 -13.64
CA LEU A 215 8.99 -21.10 -14.35
C LEU A 215 8.54 -21.10 -15.82
N ARG A 216 8.65 -22.23 -16.51
CA ARG A 216 8.21 -22.37 -17.92
C ARG A 216 6.70 -22.19 -18.06
N GLU A 217 5.92 -22.74 -17.14
CA GLU A 217 4.46 -22.54 -17.08
C GLU A 217 4.11 -21.07 -16.83
N GLU A 218 4.75 -20.44 -15.84
CA GLU A 218 4.59 -19.02 -15.52
C GLU A 218 4.91 -18.13 -16.73
N LEU A 219 6.03 -18.35 -17.43
CA LEU A 219 6.38 -17.61 -18.66
C LEU A 219 5.34 -17.81 -19.78
N SER A 220 4.77 -19.01 -19.90
CA SER A 220 3.74 -19.30 -20.90
C SER A 220 2.41 -18.62 -20.57
N GLU A 221 2.06 -18.52 -19.29
CA GLU A 221 0.91 -17.75 -18.81
C GLU A 221 1.12 -16.24 -18.99
N GLN A 222 2.34 -15.73 -18.74
CA GLN A 222 2.69 -14.32 -18.96
C GLN A 222 2.53 -13.91 -20.44
N MET A 223 2.99 -14.73 -21.39
CA MET A 223 2.81 -14.45 -22.83
C MET A 223 1.34 -14.45 -23.24
N ARG A 224 0.52 -15.35 -22.67
CA ARG A 224 -0.94 -15.36 -22.93
C ARG A 224 -1.60 -14.09 -22.39
N ALA A 225 -1.25 -13.68 -21.17
CA ALA A 225 -1.77 -12.46 -20.58
C ALA A 225 -1.41 -11.20 -21.39
N LEU A 226 -0.19 -11.13 -21.96
CA LEU A 226 0.19 -10.05 -22.88
C LEU A 226 -0.66 -10.03 -24.15
N GLN A 227 -0.99 -11.21 -24.71
CA GLN A 227 -1.87 -11.32 -25.87
C GLN A 227 -3.31 -10.91 -25.53
N GLU A 228 -3.82 -11.32 -24.38
CA GLU A 228 -5.13 -10.90 -23.84
C GLU A 228 -5.18 -9.37 -23.62
N LEU A 229 -4.09 -8.75 -23.15
CA LEU A 229 -3.97 -7.30 -23.00
C LEU A 229 -4.10 -6.59 -24.36
N LYS A 230 -3.49 -7.13 -25.43
CA LYS A 230 -3.66 -6.59 -26.79
C LYS A 230 -5.11 -6.70 -27.27
N GLU A 231 -5.79 -7.81 -26.98
CA GLU A 231 -7.21 -8.00 -27.29
C GLU A 231 -8.12 -7.02 -26.53
N MET A 232 -7.84 -6.80 -25.25
CA MET A 232 -8.55 -5.83 -24.42
C MET A 232 -8.38 -4.41 -24.99
N ALA A 233 -7.16 -3.97 -25.31
CA ALA A 233 -6.94 -2.65 -25.89
C ALA A 233 -7.62 -2.49 -27.27
N ALA A 234 -7.63 -3.56 -28.07
CA ALA A 234 -8.30 -3.56 -29.38
C ALA A 234 -9.81 -3.38 -29.27
N SER A 235 -10.46 -3.90 -28.22
CA SER A 235 -11.90 -3.66 -27.99
C SER A 235 -12.21 -2.18 -27.73
N HIS A 236 -11.26 -1.44 -27.14
CA HIS A 236 -11.32 0.01 -26.97
C HIS A 236 -10.94 0.81 -28.24
N GLY A 237 -10.51 0.15 -29.32
CA GLY A 237 -10.10 0.77 -30.58
C GLY A 237 -8.61 1.11 -30.68
N PHE A 238 -7.75 0.55 -29.83
CA PHE A 238 -6.31 0.82 -29.80
C PHE A 238 -5.49 -0.40 -30.22
N ASP A 239 -4.49 -0.19 -31.08
CA ASP A 239 -3.48 -1.20 -31.40
C ASP A 239 -2.20 -0.93 -30.60
N ILE A 240 -2.04 -1.64 -29.48
CA ILE A 240 -0.86 -1.54 -28.61
C ILE A 240 0.22 -2.57 -28.94
N SER A 241 0.16 -3.20 -30.12
CA SER A 241 1.22 -4.13 -30.57
C SER A 241 2.59 -3.44 -30.65
N LYS A 242 2.60 -2.13 -30.93
CA LYS A 242 3.77 -1.28 -31.09
C LYS A 242 3.93 -0.27 -29.93
N PRO A 243 5.14 0.28 -29.73
CA PRO A 243 5.39 1.37 -28.79
C PRO A 243 4.46 2.56 -29.01
N ALA A 244 4.17 3.30 -27.93
CA ALA A 244 3.47 4.57 -27.98
C ALA A 244 4.28 5.62 -28.75
N THR A 245 3.60 6.39 -29.60
CA THR A 245 4.22 7.36 -30.52
C THR A 245 4.08 8.81 -30.05
N ASN A 246 3.21 9.09 -29.08
CA ASN A 246 2.97 10.42 -28.49
C ASN A 246 2.62 10.31 -27.00
N ALA A 247 2.49 11.45 -26.33
CA ALA A 247 2.18 11.50 -24.90
C ALA A 247 0.82 10.87 -24.57
N GLN A 248 -0.24 11.16 -25.33
CA GLN A 248 -1.57 10.57 -25.08
C GLN A 248 -1.53 9.04 -25.17
N GLU A 249 -0.83 8.50 -26.17
CA GLU A 249 -0.60 7.06 -26.29
C GLU A 249 0.23 6.51 -25.13
N ALA A 250 1.28 7.20 -24.68
CA ALA A 250 2.09 6.74 -23.56
C ALA A 250 1.27 6.59 -22.26
N PHE A 251 0.40 7.57 -21.96
CA PHE A 251 -0.55 7.47 -20.85
C PHE A 251 -1.55 6.33 -21.05
N GLN A 252 -2.14 6.21 -22.23
CA GLN A 252 -3.17 5.21 -22.52
C GLN A 252 -2.60 3.77 -22.52
N TRP A 253 -1.38 3.54 -23.00
CA TRP A 253 -0.75 2.22 -23.08
C TRP A 253 -0.37 1.74 -21.68
N LEU A 254 0.19 2.65 -20.88
CA LEU A 254 0.47 2.41 -19.47
C LEU A 254 -0.82 2.12 -18.71
N TYR A 255 -1.87 2.91 -18.92
CA TYR A 255 -3.15 2.69 -18.27
C TYR A 255 -3.77 1.35 -18.67
N PHE A 256 -3.71 0.93 -19.94
CA PHE A 256 -4.21 -0.39 -20.34
C PHE A 256 -3.44 -1.52 -19.66
N ALA A 257 -2.12 -1.42 -19.52
CA ALA A 257 -1.33 -2.41 -18.80
C ALA A 257 -1.78 -2.53 -17.33
N TYR A 258 -2.00 -1.39 -16.66
CA TYR A 258 -2.53 -1.34 -15.31
C TYR A 258 -3.99 -1.85 -15.24
N LEU A 259 -4.82 -1.49 -16.21
CA LEU A 259 -6.22 -1.89 -16.32
C LEU A 259 -6.35 -3.42 -16.40
N ALA A 260 -5.49 -4.07 -17.19
CA ALA A 260 -5.47 -5.54 -17.27
C ALA A 260 -5.14 -6.17 -15.91
N ALA A 261 -4.22 -5.58 -15.13
CA ALA A 261 -3.90 -6.05 -13.78
C ALA A 261 -5.12 -5.98 -12.85
N ILE A 262 -5.81 -4.83 -12.79
CA ILE A 262 -6.98 -4.65 -11.92
C ILE A 262 -8.27 -5.33 -12.45
N LYS A 263 -8.28 -5.78 -13.71
CA LYS A 263 -9.32 -6.67 -14.26
C LYS A 263 -9.09 -8.13 -13.90
N GLU A 264 -7.83 -8.56 -13.79
CA GLU A 264 -7.48 -9.95 -13.49
C GLU A 264 -7.40 -10.22 -11.97
N GLN A 265 -6.82 -9.30 -11.20
CA GLN A 265 -6.49 -9.51 -9.78
C GLN A 265 -7.22 -8.51 -8.86
N ASN A 266 -7.57 -8.95 -7.65
CA ASN A 266 -8.05 -8.12 -6.53
C ASN A 266 -7.05 -8.09 -5.38
N GLY A 267 -5.76 -7.87 -5.68
CA GLY A 267 -4.75 -7.64 -4.66
C GLY A 267 -5.23 -6.64 -3.61
N ALA A 268 -4.82 -6.80 -2.35
CA ALA A 268 -5.14 -5.80 -1.33
C ALA A 268 -4.68 -4.42 -1.80
N ALA A 269 -3.43 -4.33 -2.25
CA ALA A 269 -2.85 -3.15 -2.90
C ALA A 269 -2.51 -3.44 -4.37
N MET A 270 -3.02 -2.60 -5.26
CA MET A 270 -2.78 -2.63 -6.72
C MET A 270 -2.07 -1.34 -7.14
N SER A 271 -0.79 -1.23 -6.77
CA SER A 271 -0.03 0.01 -6.93
C SER A 271 0.41 0.26 -8.38
N LEU A 272 0.54 1.54 -8.74
CA LEU A 272 0.87 1.98 -10.10
C LEU A 272 2.39 1.94 -10.35
N GLY A 273 3.20 2.29 -9.36
CA GLY A 273 4.66 2.32 -9.48
C GLY A 273 5.23 3.73 -9.50
N ARG A 274 6.17 4.00 -10.43
CA ARG A 274 6.87 5.29 -10.55
C ARG A 274 6.79 5.78 -11.99
N THR A 275 5.73 6.49 -12.32
CA THR A 275 5.28 6.71 -13.70
C THR A 275 5.32 8.16 -14.15
N SER A 276 5.12 9.11 -13.25
CA SER A 276 5.06 10.55 -13.52
C SER A 276 6.26 11.06 -14.32
N THR A 277 7.49 10.81 -13.85
CA THR A 277 8.74 11.21 -14.53
C THR A 277 8.97 10.47 -15.85
N PHE A 278 8.54 9.22 -15.98
CA PHE A 278 8.61 8.49 -17.25
C PHE A 278 7.68 9.12 -18.31
N LEU A 279 6.45 9.45 -17.92
CA LEU A 279 5.45 10.05 -18.80
C LEU A 279 5.83 11.47 -19.23
N ASP A 280 6.54 12.22 -18.37
CA ASP A 280 7.03 13.57 -18.70
C ASP A 280 7.95 13.59 -19.93
N ILE A 281 8.70 12.51 -20.16
CA ILE A 281 9.62 12.40 -21.31
C ILE A 281 8.87 12.49 -22.65
N TYR A 282 7.68 11.87 -22.73
CA TYR A 282 6.83 11.96 -23.92
C TYR A 282 6.15 13.33 -24.01
N ILE A 283 5.70 13.88 -22.88
CA ILE A 283 5.10 15.22 -22.81
C ILE A 283 6.07 16.28 -23.31
N GLU A 284 7.29 16.31 -22.78
CA GLU A 284 8.29 17.34 -23.12
C GLU A 284 8.69 17.28 -24.59
N ARG A 285 8.74 16.08 -25.17
CA ARG A 285 8.96 15.91 -26.61
C ARG A 285 7.82 16.52 -27.43
N ASP A 286 6.57 16.23 -27.05
CA ASP A 286 5.39 16.70 -27.79
C ASP A 286 5.17 18.22 -27.61
N LEU A 287 5.47 18.77 -26.42
CA LEU A 287 5.53 20.21 -26.17
C LEU A 287 6.62 20.89 -27.04
N ALA A 288 7.82 20.29 -27.11
CA ALA A 288 8.91 20.82 -27.93
C ALA A 288 8.58 20.79 -29.43
N ASN A 289 7.79 19.81 -29.88
CA ASN A 289 7.30 19.71 -31.24
C ASN A 289 6.09 20.64 -31.52
N GLY A 290 5.53 21.28 -30.49
CA GLY A 290 4.33 22.12 -30.60
C GLY A 290 3.05 21.34 -30.92
N THR A 291 3.01 20.04 -30.65
CA THR A 291 1.84 19.18 -30.90
C THR A 291 0.88 19.11 -29.72
N LEU A 292 1.30 19.59 -28.55
CA LEU A 292 0.48 19.74 -27.36
C LEU A 292 0.72 21.12 -26.73
N THR A 293 -0.31 21.61 -26.05
CA THR A 293 -0.23 22.74 -25.11
C THR A 293 -0.19 22.23 -23.67
N GLU A 294 0.22 23.09 -22.72
CA GLU A 294 0.23 22.73 -21.30
C GLU A 294 -1.18 22.40 -20.75
N GLU A 295 -2.22 23.07 -21.26
CA GLU A 295 -3.62 22.79 -20.92
C GLU A 295 -4.05 21.39 -21.38
N GLU A 296 -3.74 21.01 -22.63
CA GLU A 296 -4.01 19.67 -23.16
C GLU A 296 -3.23 18.58 -22.43
N VAL A 297 -1.99 18.88 -22.02
CA VAL A 297 -1.20 17.97 -21.18
C VAL A 297 -1.87 17.76 -19.83
N GLN A 298 -2.29 18.83 -19.15
CA GLN A 298 -2.96 18.70 -17.86
C GLN A 298 -4.29 17.96 -18.00
N GLU A 299 -5.05 18.14 -19.10
CA GLU A 299 -6.25 17.36 -19.37
C GLU A 299 -5.99 15.85 -19.48
N ILE A 300 -4.90 15.44 -20.16
CA ILE A 300 -4.49 14.03 -20.24
C ILE A 300 -4.15 13.49 -18.84
N VAL A 301 -3.40 14.26 -18.04
CA VAL A 301 -3.04 13.90 -16.67
C VAL A 301 -4.29 13.76 -15.80
N ASP A 302 -5.21 14.73 -15.86
CA ASP A 302 -6.45 14.72 -15.09
C ASP A 302 -7.33 13.52 -15.47
N HIS A 303 -7.48 13.21 -16.77
CA HIS A 303 -8.24 12.05 -17.22
C HIS A 303 -7.59 10.71 -16.82
N PHE A 304 -6.26 10.63 -16.83
CA PHE A 304 -5.53 9.46 -16.32
C PHE A 304 -5.76 9.27 -14.82
N ILE A 305 -5.57 10.32 -14.02
CA ILE A 305 -5.77 10.29 -12.57
C ILE A 305 -7.24 10.00 -12.22
N MET A 306 -8.18 10.53 -13.00
CA MET A 306 -9.60 10.24 -12.86
C MET A 306 -9.88 8.74 -13.00
N LYS A 307 -9.24 8.04 -13.94
CA LYS A 307 -9.37 6.58 -14.05
C LYS A 307 -8.80 5.83 -12.84
N LEU A 308 -7.66 6.29 -12.31
CA LEU A 308 -7.07 5.70 -11.11
C LEU A 308 -7.96 5.89 -9.87
N ARG A 309 -8.66 7.03 -9.75
CA ARG A 309 -9.65 7.30 -8.69
C ARG A 309 -10.87 6.39 -8.72
N LEU A 310 -11.10 5.71 -9.84
CA LEU A 310 -12.31 4.92 -10.11
C LEU A 310 -12.09 3.41 -10.01
N VAL A 311 -10.90 2.97 -9.61
CA VAL A 311 -10.60 1.56 -9.34
C VAL A 311 -11.40 1.09 -8.12
N LYS A 312 -12.08 -0.05 -8.25
CA LYS A 312 -12.93 -0.64 -7.20
C LYS A 312 -12.87 -2.16 -7.21
N PHE A 313 -13.04 -2.74 -6.03
CA PHE A 313 -13.11 -4.20 -5.87
C PHE A 313 -14.28 -4.59 -4.97
N ALA A 314 -14.96 -5.68 -5.28
CA ALA A 314 -15.91 -6.28 -4.36
C ALA A 314 -15.17 -6.82 -3.13
N ARG A 315 -15.53 -6.36 -1.94
CA ARG A 315 -14.90 -6.73 -0.66
C ARG A 315 -15.96 -7.19 0.34
N THR A 316 -15.58 -8.06 1.26
CA THR A 316 -16.45 -8.50 2.35
C THR A 316 -16.46 -7.47 3.49
N PRO A 317 -17.47 -7.48 4.38
CA PRO A 317 -17.46 -6.67 5.59
C PRO A 317 -16.19 -6.88 6.45
N ASP A 318 -15.77 -8.14 6.64
CA ASP A 318 -14.53 -8.48 7.37
C ASP A 318 -13.28 -7.83 6.76
N TYR A 319 -13.20 -7.75 5.43
CA TYR A 319 -12.12 -7.04 4.75
C TYR A 319 -12.18 -5.55 5.04
N ASN A 320 -13.37 -4.94 4.96
CA ASN A 320 -13.56 -3.50 5.19
C ASN A 320 -13.24 -3.08 6.65
N GLU A 321 -13.35 -3.99 7.62
CA GLU A 321 -12.88 -3.74 9.00
C GLU A 321 -11.35 -3.72 9.10
N LEU A 322 -10.66 -4.58 8.35
CA LEU A 322 -9.19 -4.67 8.32
C LEU A 322 -8.55 -3.58 7.46
N PHE A 323 -9.27 -3.11 6.44
CA PHE A 323 -8.85 -2.22 5.37
C PHE A 323 -9.96 -1.19 5.08
N SER A 324 -10.07 -0.17 5.93
CA SER A 324 -11.18 0.79 5.93
C SER A 324 -11.13 1.82 4.80
N GLY A 325 -12.29 2.31 4.38
CA GLY A 325 -12.39 3.45 3.45
C GLY A 325 -12.34 3.09 1.97
N ASP A 326 -12.64 1.83 1.63
CA ASP A 326 -12.63 1.30 0.25
C ASP A 326 -11.26 1.48 -0.47
N PRO A 327 -10.13 1.12 0.16
CA PRO A 327 -8.80 1.42 -0.38
C PRO A 327 -8.38 0.46 -1.49
N THR A 328 -7.60 0.96 -2.44
CA THR A 328 -7.01 0.19 -3.53
C THR A 328 -5.49 0.29 -3.60
N TRP A 329 -4.92 1.29 -2.92
CA TRP A 329 -3.50 1.66 -2.94
C TRP A 329 -2.96 1.75 -4.37
N VAL A 330 -3.56 2.62 -5.18
CA VAL A 330 -3.02 2.98 -6.49
C VAL A 330 -1.84 3.92 -6.26
N THR A 331 -0.77 3.39 -5.69
CA THR A 331 0.37 4.17 -5.22
C THR A 331 1.25 4.59 -6.40
N GLU A 332 1.51 5.89 -6.48
CA GLU A 332 2.42 6.52 -7.45
C GLU A 332 3.57 7.17 -6.67
N SER A 333 4.81 6.80 -7.02
CA SER A 333 6.04 7.37 -6.49
C SER A 333 6.51 8.54 -7.34
N ILE A 334 6.66 9.71 -6.73
CA ILE A 334 6.91 10.98 -7.41
C ILE A 334 8.26 11.56 -6.98
N GLY A 335 9.01 12.09 -7.94
CA GLY A 335 10.29 12.77 -7.67
C GLY A 335 11.41 11.80 -7.30
N GLY A 336 12.11 12.08 -6.20
CA GLY A 336 13.33 11.39 -5.77
C GLY A 336 14.59 11.87 -6.48
N MET A 337 15.71 11.21 -6.23
CA MET A 337 17.02 11.49 -6.82
C MET A 337 17.52 10.28 -7.61
N ALA A 338 18.34 10.55 -8.63
CA ALA A 338 19.13 9.51 -9.30
C ALA A 338 20.39 9.16 -8.50
N LEU A 339 20.98 8.01 -8.79
CA LEU A 339 22.25 7.58 -8.20
C LEU A 339 23.43 8.49 -8.58
N ASP A 340 23.33 9.24 -9.67
CA ASP A 340 24.33 10.24 -10.07
C ASP A 340 24.13 11.62 -9.44
N GLY A 341 23.14 11.77 -8.56
CA GLY A 341 22.88 12.99 -7.80
C GLY A 341 21.92 13.98 -8.45
N ARG A 342 21.47 13.75 -9.69
CA ARG A 342 20.45 14.62 -10.30
C ARG A 342 19.06 14.35 -9.67
N PRO A 343 18.21 15.38 -9.45
CA PRO A 343 16.81 15.16 -9.12
C PRO A 343 16.08 14.43 -10.25
N LEU A 344 15.10 13.61 -9.89
CA LEU A 344 14.14 13.01 -10.82
C LEU A 344 12.79 13.71 -10.78
N VAL A 345 12.78 14.98 -10.32
CA VAL A 345 11.64 15.89 -10.35
C VAL A 345 11.49 16.47 -11.74
N THR A 346 10.26 16.45 -12.23
CA THR A 346 9.85 16.89 -13.58
C THR A 346 8.64 17.80 -13.49
N LYS A 347 8.24 18.44 -14.59
CA LYS A 347 6.96 19.17 -14.62
C LYS A 347 5.79 18.26 -14.30
N ASN A 348 5.78 17.03 -14.82
CA ASN A 348 4.72 16.08 -14.51
C ASN A 348 4.65 15.69 -13.02
N SER A 349 5.74 15.87 -12.25
CA SER A 349 5.68 15.73 -10.78
C SER A 349 4.73 16.75 -10.15
N PHE A 350 4.71 17.98 -10.67
CA PHE A 350 3.76 19.02 -10.24
C PHE A 350 2.36 18.74 -10.79
N ARG A 351 2.22 18.36 -12.07
CA ARG A 351 0.91 18.07 -12.70
C ARG A 351 0.12 16.98 -11.97
N PHE A 352 0.81 15.92 -11.53
CA PHE A 352 0.19 14.84 -10.74
C PHE A 352 -0.36 15.35 -9.40
N LEU A 353 0.43 16.15 -8.68
CA LEU A 353 -0.02 16.77 -7.42
C LEU A 353 -1.14 17.80 -7.66
N HIS A 354 -1.09 18.53 -8.78
CA HIS A 354 -2.07 19.54 -9.15
C HIS A 354 -3.46 18.97 -9.42
N THR A 355 -3.58 17.67 -9.70
CA THR A 355 -4.89 17.01 -9.80
C THR A 355 -5.69 17.06 -8.48
N LEU A 356 -5.03 17.31 -7.34
CA LEU A 356 -5.71 17.56 -6.07
C LEU A 356 -6.37 18.96 -6.01
N ASP A 357 -6.03 19.86 -6.93
CA ASP A 357 -6.74 21.11 -7.17
C ASP A 357 -7.80 20.94 -8.26
N ASN A 358 -7.41 20.46 -9.45
CA ASN A 358 -8.31 20.34 -10.60
C ASN A 358 -9.49 19.39 -10.38
N LEU A 359 -9.25 18.26 -9.71
CA LEU A 359 -10.26 17.25 -9.40
C LEU A 359 -10.62 17.24 -7.90
N GLY A 360 -10.09 18.19 -7.14
CA GLY A 360 -10.18 18.22 -5.68
C GLY A 360 -9.40 17.10 -4.96
N PRO A 361 -9.31 17.17 -3.61
CA PRO A 361 -8.62 16.16 -2.81
C PRO A 361 -9.22 14.77 -2.99
N ALA A 362 -8.36 13.76 -3.05
CA ALA A 362 -8.77 12.37 -3.14
C ALA A 362 -7.76 11.45 -2.45
N PRO A 363 -8.22 10.28 -1.97
CA PRO A 363 -7.34 9.29 -1.37
C PRO A 363 -6.49 8.51 -2.38
N GLU A 364 -7.01 8.37 -3.60
CA GLU A 364 -6.37 7.65 -4.69
C GLU A 364 -6.15 8.63 -5.87
N PRO A 365 -5.12 8.41 -6.70
CA PRO A 365 -3.98 7.54 -6.41
C PRO A 365 -3.26 7.97 -5.12
N ASN A 366 -2.66 7.01 -4.43
CA ASN A 366 -1.90 7.27 -3.21
C ASN A 366 -0.56 7.94 -3.56
N LEU A 367 -0.58 9.27 -3.71
CA LEU A 367 0.56 10.08 -4.14
C LEU A 367 1.66 10.07 -3.07
N THR A 368 2.83 9.54 -3.45
CA THR A 368 3.96 9.31 -2.54
C THR A 368 5.19 10.04 -3.03
N VAL A 369 5.62 11.08 -2.32
CA VAL A 369 6.81 11.85 -2.66
C VAL A 369 8.04 11.13 -2.10
N LEU A 370 8.97 10.77 -2.98
CA LEU A 370 10.28 10.26 -2.61
C LEU A 370 11.14 11.45 -2.18
N TRP A 371 11.15 11.72 -0.88
CA TRP A 371 11.76 12.89 -0.28
C TRP A 371 13.27 12.72 -0.12
N SER A 372 14.02 13.72 -0.58
CA SER A 372 15.44 13.90 -0.27
C SER A 372 15.67 15.32 0.19
N LYS A 373 16.64 15.51 1.08
CA LYS A 373 17.09 16.87 1.43
C LYS A 373 17.63 17.63 0.20
N GLN A 374 18.04 16.92 -0.83
CA GLN A 374 18.61 17.50 -2.06
C GLN A 374 17.56 17.78 -3.16
N LEU A 375 16.27 17.55 -2.89
CA LEU A 375 15.22 17.92 -3.84
C LEU A 375 15.21 19.43 -4.13
N PRO A 376 14.81 19.84 -5.35
CA PRO A 376 14.60 21.26 -5.67
C PRO A 376 13.66 21.93 -4.66
N GLU A 377 14.06 23.09 -4.16
CA GLU A 377 13.34 23.82 -3.09
C GLU A 377 11.91 24.18 -3.50
N ASN A 378 11.70 24.56 -4.76
CA ASN A 378 10.37 24.86 -5.29
C ASN A 378 9.43 23.65 -5.23
N PHE A 379 9.93 22.46 -5.54
CA PHE A 379 9.13 21.23 -5.45
C PHE A 379 8.82 20.86 -3.99
N LYS A 380 9.80 21.02 -3.08
CA LYS A 380 9.56 20.83 -1.64
C LYS A 380 8.46 21.75 -1.13
N ASN A 381 8.54 23.04 -1.47
CA ASN A 381 7.54 24.04 -1.11
C ASN A 381 6.17 23.70 -1.66
N TYR A 382 6.08 23.29 -2.93
CA TYR A 382 4.82 22.90 -3.54
C TYR A 382 4.21 21.65 -2.89
N CYS A 383 5.02 20.63 -2.60
CA CYS A 383 4.56 19.45 -1.86
C CYS A 383 4.00 19.83 -0.48
N ALA A 384 4.71 20.67 0.27
CA ALA A 384 4.27 21.15 1.58
C ALA A 384 2.95 21.96 1.48
N LYS A 385 2.85 22.86 0.51
CA LYS A 385 1.62 23.61 0.20
C LYS A 385 0.45 22.69 -0.08
N MET A 386 0.65 21.65 -0.91
CA MET A 386 -0.41 20.68 -1.20
C MET A 386 -0.80 19.83 0.00
N SER A 387 0.16 19.44 0.86
CA SER A 387 -0.16 18.75 2.12
C SER A 387 -0.97 19.62 3.08
N ILE A 388 -0.61 20.90 3.23
CA ILE A 388 -1.35 21.87 4.05
C ILE A 388 -2.78 22.03 3.53
N LYS A 389 -2.94 22.12 2.21
CA LYS A 389 -4.24 22.34 1.56
C LYS A 389 -5.14 21.10 1.59
N THR A 390 -4.58 19.90 1.43
CA THR A 390 -5.35 18.71 1.04
C THR A 390 -5.23 17.52 1.99
N SER A 391 -4.15 17.44 2.78
CA SER A 391 -3.80 16.26 3.59
C SER A 391 -3.83 14.93 2.81
N ALA A 392 -3.55 14.96 1.50
CA ALA A 392 -3.69 13.79 0.62
C ALA A 392 -2.35 13.11 0.25
N ILE A 393 -1.21 13.75 0.54
CA ILE A 393 0.13 13.29 0.14
C ILE A 393 0.83 12.57 1.30
N GLN A 394 1.67 11.58 0.97
CA GLN A 394 2.65 11.01 1.90
C GLN A 394 4.08 11.17 1.39
N TYR A 395 5.04 11.02 2.30
CA TYR A 395 6.46 11.20 2.05
C TYR A 395 7.24 9.98 2.50
N GLU A 396 8.20 9.55 1.70
CA GLU A 396 9.13 8.48 2.07
C GLU A 396 10.57 8.88 1.77
N ASN A 397 11.48 8.48 2.64
CA ASN A 397 12.85 8.95 2.65
C ASN A 397 13.70 8.26 1.58
N ASP A 398 13.84 8.93 0.45
CA ASP A 398 14.65 8.48 -0.67
C ASP A 398 16.14 8.37 -0.29
N ASP A 399 16.63 9.17 0.67
CA ASP A 399 18.05 9.15 1.05
C ASP A 399 18.47 7.85 1.75
N ILE A 400 17.55 7.13 2.40
CA ILE A 400 17.82 5.81 3.00
C ILE A 400 17.38 4.63 2.13
N MET A 401 16.41 4.84 1.23
CA MET A 401 15.92 3.78 0.34
C MET A 401 16.73 3.65 -0.95
N ARG A 402 17.10 4.77 -1.58
CA ARG A 402 17.84 4.80 -2.84
C ARG A 402 19.15 4.00 -2.82
N PRO A 403 19.95 4.00 -1.74
CA PRO A 403 21.14 3.14 -1.66
C PRO A 403 20.81 1.64 -1.82
N GLU A 404 19.65 1.19 -1.33
CA GLU A 404 19.27 -0.22 -1.35
C GLU A 404 18.52 -0.64 -2.61
N TYR A 405 17.62 0.21 -3.10
CA TYR A 405 16.75 -0.12 -4.22
C TYR A 405 17.20 0.49 -5.55
N GLY A 406 18.18 1.39 -5.53
CA GLY A 406 18.56 2.20 -6.70
C GLY A 406 17.62 3.40 -6.88
N ASP A 407 17.55 3.95 -8.08
CA ASP A 407 16.80 5.17 -8.41
C ASP A 407 15.59 4.93 -9.33
N ASP A 408 15.23 3.67 -9.60
CA ASP A 408 14.01 3.27 -10.30
C ASP A 408 13.21 2.22 -9.49
N TYR A 409 13.07 2.52 -8.19
CA TYR A 409 12.15 1.81 -7.32
C TYR A 409 10.86 2.62 -7.17
N GLY A 410 9.80 1.92 -6.79
CA GLY A 410 8.54 2.53 -6.36
C GLY A 410 8.00 1.86 -5.11
N ILE A 411 6.91 2.43 -4.59
CA ILE A 411 6.29 2.01 -3.35
C ILE A 411 5.06 1.16 -3.65
N ALA A 412 5.02 -0.06 -3.13
CA ALA A 412 3.83 -0.89 -3.13
C ALA A 412 3.03 -0.72 -1.83
N CYS A 413 1.71 -0.66 -1.96
CA CYS A 413 0.79 -0.42 -0.86
C CYS A 413 1.09 0.92 -0.16
N CYS A 414 1.71 0.87 1.02
CA CYS A 414 1.90 2.04 1.87
C CYS A 414 3.34 2.55 1.89
N VAL A 415 4.29 1.65 2.18
CA VAL A 415 5.65 1.99 2.62
C VAL A 415 6.71 0.99 2.14
N SER A 416 6.36 0.16 1.16
CA SER A 416 7.14 -1.04 0.85
C SER A 416 7.80 -0.92 -0.51
N ALA A 417 9.06 -0.49 -0.48
CA ALA A 417 9.86 -0.26 -1.67
C ALA A 417 10.16 -1.55 -2.45
N MET A 418 10.12 -1.46 -3.78
CA MET A 418 10.57 -2.49 -4.70
C MET A 418 11.18 -1.87 -5.95
N ARG A 419 12.21 -2.52 -6.49
CA ARG A 419 12.73 -2.22 -7.83
C ARG A 419 11.68 -2.59 -8.89
N ILE A 420 11.20 -1.62 -9.65
CA ILE A 420 10.09 -1.81 -10.58
C ILE A 420 10.45 -2.85 -11.65
N GLY A 421 9.56 -3.83 -11.87
CA GLY A 421 9.77 -4.91 -12.82
C GLY A 421 10.87 -5.92 -12.43
N LYS A 422 11.48 -5.81 -11.25
CA LYS A 422 12.62 -6.66 -10.82
C LYS A 422 12.40 -7.29 -9.44
N GLN A 423 11.46 -6.78 -8.65
CA GLN A 423 11.19 -7.22 -7.29
C GLN A 423 9.69 -7.21 -7.00
N MET A 424 9.24 -8.12 -6.15
CA MET A 424 7.90 -8.13 -5.56
C MET A 424 7.96 -8.54 -4.08
N GLN A 425 6.87 -8.36 -3.34
CA GLN A 425 6.75 -8.90 -1.99
C GLN A 425 5.63 -9.93 -1.87
N PHE A 426 5.92 -11.00 -1.14
CA PHE A 426 4.92 -11.88 -0.58
C PHE A 426 4.31 -11.22 0.65
N PHE A 427 3.13 -10.62 0.46
CA PHE A 427 2.43 -9.86 1.49
C PHE A 427 2.03 -10.73 2.69
N GLY A 428 2.46 -10.35 3.89
CA GLY A 428 2.17 -11.09 5.11
C GLY A 428 1.18 -10.42 6.06
N ALA A 429 0.58 -9.28 5.72
CA ALA A 429 -0.17 -8.47 6.67
C ALA A 429 0.65 -8.17 7.95
N ARG A 430 0.20 -8.61 9.14
CA ARG A 430 0.90 -8.31 10.41
C ARG A 430 0.54 -9.29 11.53
N ALA A 431 1.45 -9.48 12.49
CA ALA A 431 1.22 -10.22 13.74
C ALA A 431 1.04 -9.26 14.95
N ASN A 432 0.29 -9.68 15.96
CA ASN A 432 -0.05 -8.88 17.14
C ASN A 432 0.95 -9.12 18.28
N LEU A 433 1.93 -8.22 18.42
CA LEU A 433 2.94 -8.33 19.48
C LEU A 433 2.39 -8.03 20.87
N ALA A 434 1.39 -7.15 20.99
CA ALA A 434 0.76 -6.82 22.27
C ALA A 434 0.05 -8.04 22.88
N LYS A 435 -0.69 -8.81 22.07
CA LYS A 435 -1.29 -10.06 22.53
C LYS A 435 -0.24 -11.13 22.82
N ALA A 436 0.85 -11.19 22.06
CA ALA A 436 1.96 -12.09 22.36
C ALA A 436 2.60 -11.77 23.74
N LEU A 437 2.68 -10.49 24.14
CA LEU A 437 3.12 -10.11 25.48
C LEU A 437 2.17 -10.63 26.57
N LEU A 438 0.85 -10.57 26.35
CA LEU A 438 -0.13 -11.15 27.29
C LEU A 438 -0.01 -12.67 27.37
N TYR A 439 0.27 -13.35 26.25
CA TYR A 439 0.55 -14.79 26.24
C TYR A 439 1.81 -15.12 27.03
N ALA A 440 2.86 -14.29 26.95
CA ALA A 440 4.07 -14.41 27.76
C ALA A 440 3.76 -14.43 29.26
N ILE A 441 2.89 -13.53 29.71
CA ILE A 441 2.47 -13.41 31.10
C ILE A 441 1.57 -14.60 31.50
N ASN A 442 0.66 -15.02 30.63
CA ASN A 442 -0.39 -16.00 30.90
C ASN A 442 -0.06 -17.46 30.52
N GLY A 443 1.20 -17.79 30.22
CA GLY A 443 1.59 -19.18 29.93
C GLY A 443 1.07 -19.70 28.58
N GLY A 444 0.94 -18.82 27.59
CA GLY A 444 0.41 -19.14 26.25
C GLY A 444 -1.13 -19.16 26.16
N LYS A 445 -1.84 -18.88 27.25
CA LYS A 445 -3.30 -18.79 27.27
C LYS A 445 -3.79 -17.42 26.82
N ASP A 446 -4.82 -17.43 25.99
CA ASP A 446 -5.49 -16.21 25.54
C ASP A 446 -6.32 -15.59 26.67
N GLU A 447 -6.13 -14.30 26.92
CA GLU A 447 -6.71 -13.60 28.06
C GLU A 447 -8.23 -13.44 27.95
N LYS A 448 -8.79 -13.51 26.73
CA LYS A 448 -10.24 -13.36 26.48
C LYS A 448 -10.95 -14.71 26.46
N SER A 449 -10.50 -15.62 25.62
CA SER A 449 -11.12 -16.94 25.40
C SER A 449 -10.69 -17.99 26.42
N LYS A 450 -9.61 -17.74 27.18
CA LYS A 450 -8.99 -18.66 28.14
C LYS A 450 -8.41 -19.93 27.51
N ALA A 451 -8.43 -20.03 26.19
CA ALA A 451 -7.91 -21.18 25.46
C ALA A 451 -6.37 -21.17 25.45
N GLN A 452 -5.77 -22.36 25.49
CA GLN A 452 -4.35 -22.53 25.19
C GLN A 452 -4.14 -22.30 23.69
N VAL A 453 -3.47 -21.22 23.32
CA VAL A 453 -3.21 -20.88 21.91
C VAL A 453 -1.72 -20.90 21.61
N GLY A 454 -0.92 -20.22 22.44
CA GLY A 454 0.53 -20.31 22.40
C GLY A 454 1.06 -21.56 23.12
N PRO A 455 2.39 -21.75 23.14
CA PRO A 455 3.03 -22.88 23.82
C PRO A 455 2.67 -22.92 25.30
N GLU A 456 2.48 -24.11 25.84
CA GLU A 456 2.19 -24.31 27.26
C GLU A 456 3.48 -24.21 28.10
N TYR A 457 3.51 -23.25 29.00
CA TYR A 457 4.56 -23.11 30.03
C TYR A 457 3.98 -22.43 31.27
N ALA A 458 4.72 -22.47 32.38
CA ALA A 458 4.27 -21.88 33.63
C ALA A 458 3.98 -20.38 33.47
N PRO A 459 2.78 -19.88 33.82
CA PRO A 459 2.48 -18.45 33.80
C PRO A 459 3.34 -17.70 34.82
N ILE A 460 3.44 -16.38 34.69
CA ILE A 460 3.99 -15.54 35.76
C ILE A 460 2.93 -15.48 36.87
N THR A 461 3.28 -15.80 38.11
CA THR A 461 2.34 -15.83 39.26
C THR A 461 2.64 -14.78 40.34
N SER A 462 3.73 -14.03 40.19
CA SER A 462 4.05 -12.90 41.07
C SER A 462 2.96 -11.84 41.02
N GLU A 463 2.72 -11.19 42.16
CA GLU A 463 1.75 -10.08 42.26
C GLU A 463 2.23 -8.89 41.40
N VAL A 464 3.50 -8.50 41.56
CA VAL A 464 4.18 -7.45 40.80
C VAL A 464 5.01 -8.08 39.70
N LEU A 465 4.83 -7.61 38.46
CA LEU A 465 5.63 -8.07 37.32
C LEU A 465 7.09 -7.66 37.44
N ASN A 466 8.00 -8.59 37.15
CA ASN A 466 9.42 -8.33 37.03
C ASN A 466 9.82 -8.24 35.55
N TYR A 467 10.54 -7.19 35.18
CA TYR A 467 10.94 -6.93 33.79
C TYR A 467 11.72 -8.09 33.15
N GLU A 468 12.72 -8.63 33.85
CA GLU A 468 13.57 -9.70 33.31
C GLU A 468 12.79 -11.01 33.11
N GLU A 469 11.90 -11.35 34.05
CA GLU A 469 11.02 -12.53 33.90
C GLU A 469 10.06 -12.38 32.73
N VAL A 470 9.40 -11.21 32.61
CA VAL A 470 8.47 -10.92 31.51
C VAL A 470 9.21 -10.97 30.18
N MET A 471 10.36 -10.31 30.07
CA MET A 471 11.13 -10.25 28.83
C MET A 471 11.64 -11.64 28.41
N HIS A 472 12.08 -12.48 29.36
CA HIS A 472 12.49 -13.85 29.07
C HIS A 472 11.34 -14.68 28.47
N LYS A 473 10.16 -14.65 29.09
CA LYS A 473 8.99 -15.38 28.56
C LYS A 473 8.51 -14.79 27.24
N PHE A 474 8.58 -13.47 27.09
CA PHE A 474 8.18 -12.80 25.86
C PHE A 474 9.12 -13.14 24.70
N ASP A 475 10.43 -13.28 24.95
CA ASP A 475 11.39 -13.75 23.95
C ASP A 475 11.04 -15.16 23.44
N MET A 476 10.64 -16.06 24.33
CA MET A 476 10.16 -17.40 23.98
C MET A 476 8.86 -17.35 23.16
N THR A 477 7.90 -16.50 23.56
CA THR A 477 6.65 -16.31 22.82
C THR A 477 6.90 -15.72 21.43
N MET A 478 7.83 -14.77 21.30
CA MET A 478 8.23 -14.20 20.01
C MET A 478 8.89 -15.24 19.09
N GLU A 479 9.67 -16.18 19.63
CA GLU A 479 10.26 -17.28 18.85
C GLU A 479 9.17 -18.18 18.25
N TRP A 480 8.19 -18.56 19.07
CA TRP A 480 7.02 -19.30 18.59
C TRP A 480 6.23 -18.52 17.54
N LEU A 481 5.97 -17.24 17.79
CA LEU A 481 5.18 -16.40 16.91
C LEU A 481 5.85 -16.27 15.53
N ALA A 482 7.17 -16.05 15.50
CA ALA A 482 7.95 -15.95 14.26
C ALA A 482 7.83 -17.22 13.42
N GLY A 483 7.99 -18.39 14.05
CA GLY A 483 7.88 -19.69 13.37
C GLY A 483 6.48 -19.97 12.85
N LEU A 484 5.45 -19.73 13.67
CA LEU A 484 4.05 -19.92 13.27
C LEU A 484 3.68 -18.99 12.11
N TYR A 485 4.10 -17.72 12.19
CA TYR A 485 3.81 -16.71 11.19
C TYR A 485 4.43 -17.08 9.84
N LEU A 486 5.72 -17.37 9.78
CA LEU A 486 6.38 -17.72 8.51
C LEU A 486 5.86 -19.02 7.91
N ASN A 487 5.56 -20.04 8.72
CA ASN A 487 4.94 -21.26 8.20
C ASN A 487 3.53 -21.00 7.64
N THR A 488 2.76 -20.09 8.25
CA THR A 488 1.44 -19.72 7.75
C THR A 488 1.55 -18.99 6.41
N LEU A 489 2.51 -18.07 6.27
CA LEU A 489 2.79 -17.36 5.01
C LEU A 489 3.31 -18.30 3.93
N ASN A 490 4.16 -19.26 4.26
CA ASN A 490 4.65 -20.27 3.31
C ASN A 490 3.48 -21.04 2.66
N VAL A 491 2.47 -21.42 3.45
CA VAL A 491 1.24 -22.05 2.93
C VAL A 491 0.48 -21.08 2.02
N ILE A 492 0.28 -19.83 2.47
CA ILE A 492 -0.46 -18.82 1.71
C ILE A 492 0.17 -18.60 0.33
N HIS A 493 1.47 -18.31 0.27
CA HIS A 493 2.10 -17.92 -0.98
C HIS A 493 2.29 -19.09 -1.94
N TYR A 494 2.49 -20.31 -1.41
CA TYR A 494 2.45 -21.52 -2.23
C TYR A 494 1.09 -21.67 -2.92
N MET A 495 -0.01 -21.49 -2.18
CA MET A 495 -1.36 -21.64 -2.72
C MET A 495 -1.75 -20.50 -3.66
N HIS A 496 -1.25 -19.28 -3.41
CA HIS A 496 -1.50 -18.13 -4.26
C HIS A 496 -0.80 -18.28 -5.62
N ASP A 497 0.47 -18.68 -5.64
CA ASP A 497 1.19 -18.98 -6.90
C ASP A 497 0.50 -20.10 -7.68
N LYS A 498 -0.09 -21.08 -7.00
CA LYS A 498 -0.76 -22.21 -7.65
C LYS A 498 -2.14 -21.88 -8.20
N TYR A 499 -2.93 -21.07 -7.50
CA TYR A 499 -4.36 -20.89 -7.81
C TYR A 499 -4.73 -19.49 -8.27
N SER A 500 -3.88 -18.49 -8.10
CA SER A 500 -4.15 -17.10 -8.49
C SER A 500 -2.86 -16.36 -8.85
N TYR A 501 -2.03 -16.95 -9.71
CA TYR A 501 -0.81 -16.32 -10.21
C TYR A 501 -1.14 -15.07 -11.02
N GLU A 502 -0.47 -13.95 -10.73
CA GLU A 502 -0.72 -12.62 -11.30
C GLU A 502 -0.05 -12.46 -12.68
N ARG A 503 -0.57 -13.20 -13.65
CA ARG A 503 0.08 -13.42 -14.96
C ARG A 503 0.49 -12.12 -15.63
N ILE A 504 -0.40 -11.13 -15.71
CA ILE A 504 -0.13 -9.88 -16.42
C ILE A 504 0.88 -8.99 -15.69
N GLU A 505 0.78 -8.86 -14.37
CA GLU A 505 1.74 -8.09 -13.59
C GLU A 505 3.14 -8.71 -13.67
N MET A 506 3.22 -10.04 -13.59
CA MET A 506 4.48 -10.78 -13.71
C MET A 506 5.03 -10.80 -15.15
N ALA A 507 4.17 -10.66 -16.16
CA ALA A 507 4.61 -10.53 -17.56
C ALA A 507 5.39 -9.23 -17.79
N LEU A 508 5.14 -8.22 -16.96
CA LEU A 508 5.81 -6.92 -16.96
C LEU A 508 6.98 -6.86 -15.98
N HIS A 509 7.51 -8.02 -15.58
CA HIS A 509 8.76 -8.15 -14.84
C HIS A 509 9.84 -8.84 -15.67
N ASP A 510 11.09 -8.72 -15.23
CA ASP A 510 12.17 -9.62 -15.64
C ASP A 510 11.85 -11.06 -15.24
N THR A 511 12.46 -12.04 -15.92
CA THR A 511 12.18 -13.46 -15.66
C THR A 511 12.53 -13.90 -14.24
N ASN A 512 13.64 -13.39 -13.69
CA ASN A 512 14.04 -13.66 -12.30
C ASN A 512 13.67 -12.45 -11.43
N VAL A 513 12.62 -12.62 -10.63
CA VAL A 513 12.13 -11.57 -9.72
C VAL A 513 12.61 -11.85 -8.30
N LEU A 514 13.25 -10.85 -7.68
CA LEU A 514 13.56 -10.89 -6.25
C LEU A 514 12.26 -10.91 -5.45
N ARG A 515 12.12 -11.85 -4.54
CA ARG A 515 10.94 -11.96 -3.65
C ARG A 515 11.36 -11.72 -2.22
N THR A 516 10.60 -10.91 -1.50
CA THR A 516 10.71 -10.81 -0.05
C THR A 516 9.50 -11.45 0.62
N MET A 517 9.69 -12.06 1.79
CA MET A 517 8.60 -12.48 2.68
C MET A 517 8.30 -11.31 3.62
N ALA A 518 7.33 -10.48 3.24
CA ALA A 518 6.99 -9.26 3.95
C ALA A 518 6.12 -9.55 5.16
N THR A 519 6.76 -9.74 6.31
CA THR A 519 6.06 -9.84 7.60
C THR A 519 5.72 -8.46 8.14
N GLY A 520 4.75 -8.36 9.05
CA GLY A 520 4.44 -7.10 9.73
C GLY A 520 4.24 -7.29 11.22
N ILE A 521 4.41 -6.22 11.99
CA ILE A 521 4.10 -6.17 13.42
C ILE A 521 3.06 -5.09 13.73
N ALA A 522 2.19 -5.38 14.69
CA ALA A 522 1.19 -4.47 15.22
C ALA A 522 1.33 -4.34 16.75
N GLY A 523 1.02 -3.15 17.26
CA GLY A 523 1.06 -2.86 18.69
C GLY A 523 2.47 -2.58 19.24
N LEU A 524 3.40 -2.08 18.41
CA LEU A 524 4.76 -1.77 18.83
C LEU A 524 4.80 -0.85 20.04
N SER A 525 4.12 0.29 19.98
CA SER A 525 4.08 1.28 21.07
C SER A 525 3.39 0.73 22.32
N VAL A 526 2.34 -0.10 22.18
CA VAL A 526 1.70 -0.79 23.31
C VAL A 526 2.69 -1.70 24.04
N VAL A 527 3.50 -2.47 23.31
CA VAL A 527 4.50 -3.37 23.91
C VAL A 527 5.64 -2.57 24.51
N ALA A 528 6.17 -1.56 23.81
CA ALA A 528 7.24 -0.71 24.31
C ALA A 528 6.85 -0.01 25.62
N ASP A 529 5.65 0.58 25.66
CA ASP A 529 5.12 1.24 26.85
C ASP A 529 4.79 0.23 27.96
N SER A 530 4.33 -0.97 27.63
CA SER A 530 4.03 -2.02 28.62
C SER A 530 5.31 -2.48 29.31
N LEU A 531 6.36 -2.71 28.54
CA LEU A 531 7.68 -3.06 29.06
C LEU A 531 8.30 -1.90 29.85
N SER A 532 8.10 -0.66 29.40
CA SER A 532 8.51 0.55 30.13
C SER A 532 7.80 0.67 31.48
N ALA A 533 6.47 0.46 31.53
CA ALA A 533 5.69 0.47 32.76
C ALA A 533 6.18 -0.60 33.76
N ILE A 534 6.44 -1.83 33.28
CA ILE A 534 6.98 -2.91 34.11
C ILE A 534 8.38 -2.60 34.63
N LYS A 535 9.19 -1.86 33.87
CA LYS A 535 10.58 -1.53 34.22
C LYS A 535 10.72 -0.34 35.16
N TYR A 536 9.88 0.68 34.98
CA TYR A 536 10.05 1.98 35.62
C TYR A 536 8.93 2.35 36.61
N ALA A 537 7.82 1.61 36.58
CA ALA A 537 6.76 1.69 37.57
C ALA A 537 6.51 0.31 38.21
N LYS A 538 5.52 0.21 39.09
CA LYS A 538 5.14 -1.04 39.73
C LYS A 538 3.81 -1.52 39.16
N VAL A 539 3.87 -2.55 38.32
CA VAL A 539 2.70 -3.13 37.65
C VAL A 539 2.23 -4.38 38.39
N LYS A 540 1.07 -4.31 39.02
CA LYS A 540 0.41 -5.44 39.69
C LYS A 540 -0.55 -6.15 38.75
N THR A 541 -0.55 -7.47 38.78
CA THR A 541 -1.48 -8.31 38.01
C THR A 541 -2.80 -8.51 38.74
N ILE A 542 -3.92 -8.28 38.05
CA ILE A 542 -5.26 -8.63 38.50
C ILE A 542 -5.68 -9.87 37.73
N ARG A 543 -6.00 -10.94 38.48
CA ARG A 543 -6.25 -12.27 37.92
C ARG A 543 -7.69 -12.69 38.12
N ASP A 544 -8.20 -13.47 37.18
CA ASP A 544 -9.49 -14.14 37.31
C ASP A 544 -9.36 -15.43 38.16
N GLU A 545 -10.48 -16.13 38.34
CA GLU A 545 -10.56 -17.40 39.08
C GLU A 545 -9.69 -18.52 38.48
N ASN A 546 -9.25 -18.40 37.23
CA ASN A 546 -8.39 -19.35 36.54
C ASN A 546 -6.90 -18.97 36.63
N GLY A 547 -6.56 -17.91 37.37
CA GLY A 547 -5.20 -17.40 37.52
C GLY A 547 -4.67 -16.61 36.31
N ILE A 548 -5.52 -16.32 35.33
CA ILE A 548 -5.17 -15.57 34.12
C ILE A 548 -5.14 -14.08 34.46
N ALA A 549 -4.05 -13.39 34.13
CA ALA A 549 -3.98 -11.94 34.24
C ALA A 549 -4.92 -11.32 33.19
N VAL A 550 -5.95 -10.64 33.68
CA VAL A 550 -7.01 -9.99 32.89
C VAL A 550 -6.97 -8.47 33.00
N ASP A 551 -6.30 -7.93 34.02
CA ASP A 551 -6.12 -6.50 34.21
C ASP A 551 -4.81 -6.20 34.96
N PHE A 552 -4.42 -4.92 34.98
CA PHE A 552 -3.17 -4.45 35.59
C PHE A 552 -3.38 -3.13 36.34
N GLU A 553 -2.83 -3.04 37.56
CA GLU A 553 -2.78 -1.80 38.34
C GLU A 553 -1.36 -1.23 38.29
N ILE A 554 -1.21 0.03 37.89
CA ILE A 554 0.10 0.70 37.75
C ILE A 554 0.27 1.70 38.88
N GLU A 555 1.29 1.49 39.72
CA GLU A 555 1.70 2.41 40.78
C GLU A 555 3.01 3.11 40.37
N GLY A 556 2.95 4.43 40.14
CA GLY A 556 4.06 5.26 39.65
C GLY A 556 3.90 5.71 38.19
N ASP A 557 4.71 6.68 37.77
CA ASP A 557 4.77 7.12 36.36
C ASP A 557 5.92 6.42 35.63
N PHE A 558 5.82 6.33 34.30
CA PHE A 558 6.79 5.68 33.45
C PHE A 558 6.96 6.40 32.10
N PRO A 559 8.13 6.29 31.46
CA PRO A 559 8.39 6.87 30.13
C PRO A 559 7.51 6.24 29.05
N LYS A 560 6.91 7.05 28.18
CA LYS A 560 6.05 6.60 27.08
C LYS A 560 6.72 6.93 25.74
N TYR A 561 6.65 5.99 24.81
CA TYR A 561 7.19 6.10 23.46
C TYR A 561 6.61 7.32 22.72
N GLY A 562 7.42 8.01 21.92
CA GLY A 562 6.99 9.24 21.21
C GLY A 562 7.38 10.55 21.88
N ASN A 563 8.25 10.52 22.89
CA ASN A 563 8.65 11.71 23.67
C ASN A 563 10.17 11.96 23.64
N ASN A 564 10.86 11.38 22.66
CA ASN A 564 12.31 11.37 22.54
C ASN A 564 13.01 11.01 23.87
N ASP A 565 12.58 9.91 24.50
CA ASP A 565 13.12 9.40 25.76
C ASP A 565 13.74 8.03 25.52
N ASP A 566 15.07 7.96 25.53
CA ASP A 566 15.83 6.76 25.17
C ASP A 566 15.45 5.54 26.03
N ARG A 567 14.94 5.73 27.24
CA ARG A 567 14.55 4.61 28.13
C ARG A 567 13.46 3.72 27.54
N VAL A 568 12.55 4.29 26.75
CA VAL A 568 11.45 3.57 26.09
C VAL A 568 11.65 3.47 24.59
N ASP A 569 12.28 4.46 23.96
CA ASP A 569 12.62 4.39 22.53
C ASP A 569 13.57 3.22 22.25
N GLU A 570 14.57 2.97 23.09
CA GLU A 570 15.46 1.82 22.96
C GLU A 570 14.74 0.48 23.16
N ILE A 571 13.66 0.44 23.95
CA ILE A 571 12.82 -0.76 24.04
C ILE A 571 12.16 -1.02 22.69
N ALA A 572 11.56 0.00 22.07
CA ALA A 572 10.93 -0.13 20.76
C ALA A 572 11.93 -0.56 19.67
N VAL A 573 13.13 0.06 19.65
CA VAL A 573 14.22 -0.31 18.73
C VAL A 573 14.62 -1.78 18.92
N ASN A 574 14.89 -2.21 20.16
CA ASN A 574 15.33 -3.57 20.42
C ASN A 574 14.24 -4.62 20.10
N LEU A 575 12.95 -4.29 20.28
CA LEU A 575 11.86 -5.18 19.88
C LEU A 575 11.86 -5.45 18.38
N VAL A 576 12.06 -4.41 17.57
CA VAL A 576 12.14 -4.53 16.10
C VAL A 576 13.29 -5.44 15.70
N LYS A 577 14.51 -5.16 16.22
CA LYS A 577 15.71 -5.96 15.93
C LYS A 577 15.54 -7.42 16.36
N THR A 578 15.04 -7.65 17.58
CA THR A 578 14.86 -8.99 18.13
C THR A 578 13.85 -9.80 17.32
N PHE A 579 12.69 -9.24 17.00
CA PHE A 579 11.68 -9.99 16.25
C PHE A 579 12.14 -10.28 14.82
N MET A 580 12.79 -9.32 14.15
CA MET A 580 13.37 -9.54 12.82
C MET A 580 14.41 -10.66 12.82
N ASN A 581 15.30 -10.70 13.82
CA ASN A 581 16.29 -11.76 13.96
C ASN A 581 15.68 -13.14 14.19
N LYS A 582 14.53 -13.23 14.86
CA LYS A 582 13.79 -14.49 15.02
C LYS A 582 13.20 -14.94 13.69
N LEU A 583 12.59 -14.03 12.93
CA LEU A 583 12.06 -14.32 11.60
C LEU A 583 13.12 -14.90 10.65
N ARG A 584 14.32 -14.31 10.63
CA ARG A 584 15.46 -14.75 9.79
C ARG A 584 15.88 -16.21 10.03
N LYS A 585 15.52 -16.84 11.15
CA LYS A 585 15.88 -18.23 11.46
C LYS A 585 15.03 -19.27 10.72
N HIS A 586 13.88 -18.89 10.17
CA HIS A 586 12.95 -19.84 9.56
C HIS A 586 13.03 -19.82 8.04
N LYS A 587 12.82 -20.97 7.40
CA LYS A 587 12.80 -21.05 5.93
C LYS A 587 11.56 -20.39 5.34
N THR A 588 11.74 -19.78 4.18
CA THR A 588 10.69 -19.10 3.41
C THR A 588 10.41 -19.82 2.10
N TYR A 589 9.15 -19.78 1.68
CA TYR A 589 8.72 -20.28 0.37
C TYR A 589 9.48 -19.55 -0.75
N ARG A 590 9.91 -20.29 -1.78
CA ARG A 590 10.72 -19.78 -2.90
C ARG A 590 12.00 -19.03 -2.47
N ASN A 591 12.56 -19.36 -1.30
CA ASN A 591 13.77 -18.72 -0.74
C ASN A 591 13.66 -17.19 -0.69
N SER A 592 12.45 -16.65 -0.47
CA SER A 592 12.24 -15.21 -0.42
C SER A 592 12.97 -14.60 0.77
N VAL A 593 13.58 -13.43 0.57
CA VAL A 593 14.33 -12.70 1.60
C VAL A 593 13.38 -12.21 2.70
N HIS A 594 13.73 -12.43 3.97
CA HIS A 594 12.90 -11.94 5.08
C HIS A 594 12.91 -10.42 5.15
N THR A 595 11.73 -9.82 5.22
CA THR A 595 11.57 -8.40 5.57
C THR A 595 10.46 -8.25 6.60
N MET A 596 10.45 -7.12 7.30
CA MET A 596 9.42 -6.77 8.27
C MET A 596 8.95 -5.34 8.07
N SER A 597 7.67 -5.07 8.33
CA SER A 597 7.13 -3.72 8.41
C SER A 597 6.51 -3.44 9.77
N ILE A 598 6.51 -2.15 10.14
CA ILE A 598 5.80 -1.63 11.29
C ILE A 598 4.57 -0.89 10.74
N LEU A 599 3.59 -1.67 10.32
CA LEU A 599 2.42 -1.23 9.55
C LEU A 599 1.17 -2.01 9.99
N THR A 600 0.09 -1.29 10.28
CA THR A 600 -1.15 -1.91 10.77
C THR A 600 -2.31 -1.81 9.80
N ILE A 601 -2.37 -0.78 8.95
CA ILE A 601 -3.61 -0.36 8.31
C ILE A 601 -4.68 -0.14 9.39
N THR A 602 -5.86 -0.74 9.28
CA THR A 602 -6.94 -0.67 10.28
C THR A 602 -6.89 -1.86 11.24
N SER A 603 -5.88 -2.73 11.15
CA SER A 603 -5.69 -3.81 12.14
C SER A 603 -5.31 -3.29 13.51
N ASN A 604 -4.94 -2.01 13.65
CA ASN A 604 -4.81 -1.38 14.97
C ASN A 604 -6.14 -1.45 15.74
N VAL A 605 -7.27 -1.25 15.06
CA VAL A 605 -8.62 -1.38 15.62
C VAL A 605 -8.98 -2.86 15.83
N VAL A 606 -8.83 -3.71 14.81
CA VAL A 606 -9.22 -5.13 14.89
C VAL A 606 -8.42 -5.88 15.96
N TYR A 607 -7.11 -5.64 16.06
CA TYR A 607 -6.29 -6.24 17.12
C TYR A 607 -6.59 -5.62 18.48
N GLY A 608 -6.84 -4.31 18.58
CA GLY A 608 -7.30 -3.67 19.82
C GLY A 608 -8.56 -4.33 20.39
N LYS A 609 -9.58 -4.54 19.54
CA LYS A 609 -10.81 -5.29 19.86
C LYS A 609 -10.56 -6.70 20.38
N LYS A 610 -9.59 -7.39 19.80
CA LYS A 610 -9.22 -8.76 20.16
C LYS A 610 -8.25 -8.86 21.33
N THR A 611 -7.76 -7.74 21.87
CA THR A 611 -6.75 -7.72 22.95
C THR A 611 -7.34 -7.17 24.25
N GLY A 612 -7.06 -7.86 25.36
CA GLY A 612 -7.41 -7.51 26.73
C GLY A 612 -6.66 -6.28 27.23
N ASN A 613 -6.82 -5.95 28.52
CA ASN A 613 -6.04 -4.87 29.13
C ASN A 613 -4.54 -5.20 29.03
N THR A 614 -3.69 -4.19 28.84
CA THR A 614 -2.23 -4.37 28.72
C THR A 614 -1.47 -3.63 29.83
N PRO A 615 -0.23 -4.06 30.16
CA PRO A 615 0.55 -3.48 31.28
C PRO A 615 0.85 -1.99 31.18
N ASP A 616 0.70 -1.39 30.00
CA ASP A 616 0.82 0.06 29.75
C ASP A 616 -0.43 0.86 30.17
N GLY A 617 -1.48 0.19 30.63
CA GLY A 617 -2.74 0.80 31.05
C GLY A 617 -3.78 0.95 29.92
N ARG A 618 -3.46 0.55 28.68
CA ARG A 618 -4.44 0.53 27.58
C ARG A 618 -5.56 -0.45 27.91
N ARG A 619 -6.82 -0.05 27.69
CA ARG A 619 -8.00 -0.82 28.09
C ARG A 619 -8.41 -1.83 27.02
N THR A 620 -9.05 -2.93 27.43
CA THR A 620 -9.57 -3.92 26.47
C THR A 620 -10.47 -3.27 25.42
N GLY A 621 -10.29 -3.64 24.15
CA GLY A 621 -11.11 -3.11 23.06
C GLY A 621 -10.60 -1.81 22.44
N GLU A 622 -9.83 -1.02 23.17
CA GLU A 622 -9.25 0.25 22.67
C GLU A 622 -8.31 -0.01 21.47
N PRO A 623 -8.35 0.80 20.39
CA PRO A 623 -7.42 0.63 19.28
C PRO A 623 -5.95 0.69 19.71
N PHE A 624 -5.08 0.01 18.97
CA PHE A 624 -3.64 0.31 19.00
C PHE A 624 -3.36 1.59 18.20
N ALA A 625 -2.14 2.11 18.32
CA ALA A 625 -1.65 3.12 17.41
C ALA A 625 -1.52 2.58 15.97
N PRO A 626 -1.75 3.40 14.93
CA PRO A 626 -1.51 3.00 13.55
C PRO A 626 -0.01 2.87 13.28
N GLY A 627 0.40 1.79 12.61
CA GLY A 627 1.81 1.56 12.24
C GLY A 627 2.77 1.65 13.43
N ALA A 628 3.76 2.52 13.31
CA ALA A 628 4.80 2.81 14.29
C ALA A 628 4.48 4.02 15.19
N ASN A 629 3.26 4.55 15.14
CA ASN A 629 2.89 5.71 15.95
C ASN A 629 3.00 5.44 17.47
N PRO A 630 3.26 6.50 18.26
CA PRO A 630 2.92 6.52 19.67
C PRO A 630 1.44 6.22 19.91
N MET A 631 1.13 5.62 21.07
CA MET A 631 -0.26 5.45 21.51
C MET A 631 -0.92 6.82 21.69
N HIS A 632 -2.21 6.89 21.37
CA HIS A 632 -2.95 8.15 21.29
C HIS A 632 -2.84 8.98 22.57
N GLY A 633 -2.43 10.24 22.43
CA GLY A 633 -2.25 11.18 23.54
C GLY A 633 -1.02 10.91 24.42
N ARG A 634 -0.15 9.95 24.09
CA ARG A 634 1.06 9.67 24.89
C ARG A 634 2.28 10.46 24.45
N ASP A 635 2.31 10.96 23.23
CA ASP A 635 3.33 11.86 22.69
C ASP A 635 3.02 13.32 23.03
N THR A 636 3.47 13.76 24.20
CA THR A 636 3.09 15.04 24.82
C THR A 636 4.17 16.12 24.75
N LYS A 637 5.34 15.85 24.15
CA LYS A 637 6.48 16.78 24.08
C LYS A 637 6.62 17.52 22.74
N GLY A 638 5.54 17.59 21.95
CA GLY A 638 5.51 18.30 20.66
C GLY A 638 5.84 17.39 19.46
N ALA A 639 5.59 17.93 18.26
CA ALA A 639 5.74 17.23 16.99
C ALA A 639 7.14 16.66 16.78
N LEU A 640 8.18 17.47 17.00
CA LEU A 640 9.57 17.09 16.75
C LEU A 640 10.02 15.95 17.67
N ALA A 641 9.60 15.94 18.94
CA ALA A 641 9.93 14.85 19.86
C ALA A 641 9.31 13.52 19.41
N SER A 642 8.05 13.56 18.95
CA SER A 642 7.34 12.39 18.40
C SER A 642 8.03 11.85 17.15
N LEU A 643 8.34 12.72 16.19
CA LEU A 643 9.07 12.38 14.97
C LEU A 643 10.45 11.78 15.27
N LEU A 644 11.20 12.35 16.21
CA LEU A 644 12.53 11.86 16.58
C LEU A 644 12.48 10.47 17.23
N SER A 645 11.46 10.15 18.04
CA SER A 645 11.27 8.79 18.57
C SER A 645 11.01 7.77 17.46
N VAL A 646 10.22 8.13 16.44
CA VAL A 646 9.94 7.23 15.31
C VAL A 646 11.15 7.07 14.40
N ALA A 647 11.90 8.15 14.18
CA ALA A 647 13.11 8.12 13.35
C ALA A 647 14.23 7.21 13.89
N LYS A 648 14.22 6.88 15.20
CA LYS A 648 15.16 5.91 15.79
C LYS A 648 14.90 4.46 15.37
N LEU A 649 13.71 4.14 14.86
CA LEU A 649 13.37 2.76 14.51
C LEU A 649 14.23 2.29 13.31
N PRO A 650 14.87 1.11 13.39
CA PRO A 650 15.89 0.71 12.44
C PRO A 650 15.27 0.21 11.12
N TYR A 651 15.34 1.02 10.06
CA TYR A 651 14.83 0.64 8.74
C TYR A 651 15.51 -0.63 8.18
N GLU A 652 16.80 -0.84 8.47
CA GLU A 652 17.56 -2.06 8.10
C GLU A 652 16.91 -3.37 8.59
N ASP A 653 16.19 -3.33 9.72
CA ASP A 653 15.46 -4.47 10.29
C ASP A 653 13.96 -4.38 10.02
N ALA A 654 13.51 -3.34 9.31
CA ALA A 654 12.13 -3.10 8.93
C ALA A 654 12.00 -2.65 7.46
N GLN A 655 12.73 -3.33 6.55
CA GLN A 655 12.81 -2.98 5.13
C GLN A 655 11.50 -3.14 4.34
N ASP A 656 10.43 -3.69 4.93
CA ASP A 656 9.09 -3.61 4.32
C ASP A 656 8.36 -2.29 4.68
N GLY A 657 8.96 -1.48 5.55
CA GLY A 657 8.59 -0.08 5.81
C GLY A 657 8.15 0.20 7.24
N ILE A 658 8.34 1.45 7.67
CA ILE A 658 7.95 1.96 8.99
C ILE A 658 6.93 3.07 8.79
N SER A 659 5.66 2.81 9.12
CA SER A 659 4.58 3.79 8.88
C SER A 659 4.39 4.72 10.07
N ASN A 660 4.27 6.02 9.80
CA ASN A 660 4.02 7.06 10.79
C ASN A 660 2.93 8.00 10.28
N THR A 661 1.90 8.23 11.09
CA THR A 661 0.78 9.11 10.78
C THR A 661 0.80 10.34 11.64
N PHE A 662 1.24 11.45 11.06
CA PHE A 662 1.45 12.70 11.74
C PHE A 662 0.32 13.68 11.43
N SER A 663 -0.27 14.25 12.49
CA SER A 663 -1.32 15.26 12.37
C SER A 663 -0.95 16.49 13.18
N ILE A 664 -1.07 17.67 12.57
CA ILE A 664 -0.72 18.95 13.18
C ILE A 664 -1.80 19.98 12.88
N ILE A 665 -2.12 20.84 13.84
CA ILE A 665 -3.05 21.93 13.58
C ILE A 665 -2.34 23.02 12.74
N PRO A 666 -3.03 23.72 11.81
CA PRO A 666 -2.40 24.73 10.96
C PRO A 666 -1.61 25.79 11.75
N LYS A 667 -2.19 26.29 12.84
CA LYS A 667 -1.57 27.31 13.70
C LYS A 667 -0.26 26.87 14.37
N ALA A 668 -0.06 25.57 14.56
CA ALA A 668 1.16 25.01 15.12
C ALA A 668 2.31 24.99 14.09
N LEU A 669 1.99 24.89 12.80
CA LEU A 669 2.96 25.05 11.72
C LEU A 669 3.35 26.51 11.50
N GLY A 670 2.46 27.47 11.75
CA GLY A 670 2.73 28.89 11.54
C GLY A 670 1.46 29.73 11.49
N LYS A 671 1.63 31.06 11.58
CA LYS A 671 0.50 32.00 11.45
C LYS A 671 0.19 32.35 10.00
N GLU A 672 1.22 32.44 9.18
CA GLU A 672 1.14 32.80 7.76
C GLU A 672 1.41 31.57 6.90
N ASP A 673 0.82 31.50 5.72
CA ASP A 673 0.90 30.33 4.83
C ASP A 673 2.35 30.04 4.39
N ASP A 674 3.15 31.07 4.10
CA ASP A 674 4.57 30.91 3.74
C ASP A 674 5.40 30.34 4.88
N VAL A 675 5.06 30.70 6.12
CA VAL A 675 5.71 30.19 7.34
C VAL A 675 5.33 28.72 7.55
N GLN A 676 4.05 28.37 7.36
CA GLN A 676 3.59 26.98 7.46
C GLN A 676 4.33 26.08 6.46
N VAL A 677 4.45 26.52 5.20
CA VAL A 677 5.19 25.80 4.15
C VAL A 677 6.65 25.60 4.57
N ARG A 678 7.36 26.68 4.92
CA ARG A 678 8.78 26.60 5.31
C ARG A 678 9.02 25.71 6.52
N ASN A 679 8.15 25.77 7.53
CA ASN A 679 8.27 24.95 8.73
C ASN A 679 7.99 23.47 8.42
N LEU A 680 7.01 23.18 7.57
CA LEU A 680 6.73 21.81 7.14
C LEU A 680 7.89 21.22 6.33
N VAL A 681 8.47 21.98 5.41
CA VAL A 681 9.68 21.58 4.66
C VAL A 681 10.84 21.32 5.61
N SER A 682 11.08 22.22 6.58
CA SER A 682 12.16 22.07 7.56
C SER A 682 11.97 20.83 8.45
N MET A 683 10.73 20.52 8.82
CA MET A 683 10.38 19.34 9.61
C MET A 683 10.60 18.06 8.81
N LEU A 684 10.18 18.03 7.54
CA LEU A 684 10.43 16.92 6.62
C LEU A 684 11.92 16.67 6.40
N ASP A 685 12.69 17.72 6.12
CA ASP A 685 14.15 17.64 5.99
C ASP A 685 14.80 17.15 7.28
N GLY A 686 14.37 17.66 8.44
CA GLY A 686 14.87 17.22 9.74
C GLY A 686 14.59 15.74 10.01
N TYR A 687 13.38 15.28 9.72
CA TYR A 687 12.99 13.87 9.87
C TYR A 687 13.78 12.96 8.92
N ALA A 688 13.93 13.35 7.66
CA ALA A 688 14.70 12.59 6.67
C ALA A 688 16.19 12.50 7.04
N VAL A 689 16.80 13.61 7.48
CA VAL A 689 18.20 13.65 7.98
C VAL A 689 18.39 12.78 9.22
N LYS A 690 17.34 12.57 10.01
CA LYS A 690 17.34 11.67 11.16
C LYS A 690 16.97 10.24 10.79
N GLU A 691 16.99 9.91 9.51
CA GLU A 691 16.72 8.58 8.97
C GLU A 691 15.29 8.08 9.23
N GLY A 692 14.35 9.01 9.50
CA GLY A 692 12.93 8.71 9.51
C GLY A 692 12.47 8.20 8.15
N HIS A 693 11.77 7.07 8.12
CA HIS A 693 11.44 6.37 6.87
C HIS A 693 10.26 7.00 6.12
N HIS A 694 9.06 6.92 6.68
CA HIS A 694 7.83 7.40 6.04
C HIS A 694 7.09 8.37 6.94
N LEU A 695 6.37 9.32 6.34
CA LEU A 695 5.49 10.25 7.02
C LEU A 695 4.22 10.54 6.22
N ASN A 696 3.06 10.23 6.81
CA ASN A 696 1.78 10.82 6.42
C ASN A 696 1.62 12.16 7.10
N ILE A 697 1.09 13.15 6.39
CA ILE A 697 0.89 14.50 6.93
C ILE A 697 -0.57 14.90 6.80
N ASN A 698 -1.17 15.18 7.95
CA ASN A 698 -2.49 15.76 8.09
C ASN A 698 -2.35 17.17 8.66
N VAL A 699 -2.98 18.15 8.00
CA VAL A 699 -3.02 19.55 8.44
C VAL A 699 -4.46 20.01 8.52
N PHE A 700 -5.08 19.82 9.69
CA PHE A 700 -6.48 20.21 9.93
C PHE A 700 -6.75 20.42 11.42
N ASN A 701 -7.88 21.04 11.72
CA ASN A 701 -8.38 21.17 13.09
C ASN A 701 -9.33 20.01 13.41
N ARG A 702 -9.39 19.64 14.69
CA ARG A 702 -10.29 18.59 15.20
C ARG A 702 -11.75 18.91 14.91
N GLU A 703 -12.13 20.18 15.02
CA GLU A 703 -13.47 20.70 14.79
C GLU A 703 -13.93 20.44 13.35
N THR A 704 -13.01 20.50 12.37
CA THR A 704 -13.34 20.17 10.97
C THR A 704 -13.77 18.73 10.82
N LEU A 705 -13.07 17.79 11.47
CA LEU A 705 -13.47 16.38 11.46
C LEU A 705 -14.78 16.15 12.20
N MET A 706 -15.01 16.85 13.30
CA MET A 706 -16.27 16.76 14.04
C MET A 706 -17.46 17.28 13.21
N ASP A 707 -17.32 18.41 12.53
CA ASP A 707 -18.38 18.92 11.63
C ASP A 707 -18.61 17.96 10.47
N ALA A 708 -17.55 17.41 9.86
CA ALA A 708 -17.67 16.42 8.79
C ALA A 708 -18.30 15.10 9.24
N MET A 709 -18.19 14.76 10.52
CA MET A 709 -18.81 13.56 11.11
C MET A 709 -20.34 13.72 11.25
N GLU A 710 -20.82 14.95 11.46
CA GLU A 710 -22.25 15.28 11.60
C GLU A 710 -22.89 15.74 10.27
N HIS A 711 -22.10 16.38 9.40
CA HIS A 711 -22.53 16.99 8.14
C HIS A 711 -21.70 16.46 6.95
N PRO A 712 -21.70 15.14 6.67
CA PRO A 712 -20.87 14.54 5.63
C PRO A 712 -21.14 15.08 4.22
N GLU A 713 -22.34 15.61 3.96
CA GLU A 713 -22.72 16.25 2.69
C GLU A 713 -21.92 17.51 2.35
N LYS A 714 -21.38 18.20 3.36
CA LYS A 714 -20.54 19.39 3.16
C LYS A 714 -19.09 19.04 2.81
N TYR A 715 -18.69 17.79 3.04
CA TYR A 715 -17.30 17.34 2.96
C TYR A 715 -17.13 16.10 2.05
N PRO A 716 -17.69 16.08 0.83
CA PRO A 716 -17.69 14.88 -0.02
C PRO A 716 -16.26 14.39 -0.35
N GLN A 717 -15.31 15.32 -0.45
CA GLN A 717 -13.92 15.07 -0.81
C GLN A 717 -12.92 15.26 0.34
N LEU A 718 -13.38 15.48 1.59
CA LEU A 718 -12.48 15.65 2.72
C LEU A 718 -11.62 14.38 2.90
N THR A 719 -10.35 14.53 2.59
CA THR A 719 -9.37 13.44 2.55
C THR A 719 -8.46 13.55 3.76
N ILE A 720 -8.17 12.40 4.38
CA ILE A 720 -7.26 12.31 5.52
C ILE A 720 -6.31 11.12 5.35
N ARG A 721 -5.08 11.24 5.86
CA ARG A 721 -4.14 10.13 5.97
C ARG A 721 -4.38 9.34 7.26
N VAL A 722 -4.44 8.01 7.18
CA VAL A 722 -4.81 7.18 8.35
C VAL A 722 -3.78 6.13 8.76
N SER A 723 -3.08 5.46 7.85
CA SER A 723 -2.10 4.41 8.24
C SER A 723 -1.18 3.99 7.09
N GLY A 724 -0.70 4.96 6.29
CA GLY A 724 0.10 4.72 5.08
C GLY A 724 -0.68 4.87 3.77
N TYR A 725 -1.92 5.34 3.88
CA TYR A 725 -2.82 5.64 2.77
C TYR A 725 -3.83 6.69 3.24
N ALA A 726 -4.54 7.26 2.28
CA ALA A 726 -5.59 8.22 2.51
C ALA A 726 -6.98 7.60 2.38
N VAL A 727 -7.98 8.26 2.97
CA VAL A 727 -9.40 7.92 2.82
C VAL A 727 -10.22 9.20 2.77
N ASN A 728 -11.36 9.17 2.08
CA ASN A 728 -12.40 10.17 2.34
C ASN A 728 -12.93 9.92 3.76
N PHE A 729 -12.89 10.93 4.63
CA PHE A 729 -13.32 10.80 6.03
C PHE A 729 -14.75 10.28 6.17
N ILE A 730 -15.63 10.67 5.24
CA ILE A 730 -17.03 10.26 5.21
C ILE A 730 -17.25 8.79 4.79
N LYS A 731 -16.22 8.11 4.27
CA LYS A 731 -16.26 6.67 3.95
C LYS A 731 -15.88 5.78 5.13
N LEU A 732 -15.36 6.35 6.21
CA LEU A 732 -15.08 5.62 7.43
C LEU A 732 -16.37 5.36 8.21
N THR A 733 -16.44 4.23 8.91
CA THR A 733 -17.52 4.00 9.87
C THR A 733 -17.40 4.97 11.05
N ARG A 734 -18.50 5.23 11.76
CA ARG A 734 -18.50 6.13 12.93
C ARG A 734 -17.42 5.76 13.96
N GLU A 735 -17.21 4.46 14.19
CA GLU A 735 -16.16 3.97 15.09
C GLU A 735 -14.75 4.32 14.58
N GLN A 736 -14.49 4.13 13.29
CA GLN A 736 -13.22 4.48 12.66
C GLN A 736 -12.99 6.00 12.65
N GLN A 737 -14.05 6.80 12.47
CA GLN A 737 -13.99 8.26 12.56
C GLN A 737 -13.62 8.70 13.98
N ILE A 738 -14.20 8.08 15.01
CA ILE A 738 -13.86 8.35 16.41
C ILE A 738 -12.41 7.98 16.72
N ASP A 739 -11.91 6.84 16.21
CA ASP A 739 -10.49 6.47 16.31
C ASP A 739 -9.60 7.59 15.75
N VAL A 740 -9.85 8.03 14.51
CA VAL A 740 -9.10 9.11 13.85
C VAL A 740 -9.15 10.41 14.65
N ILE A 741 -10.34 10.81 15.11
CA ILE A 741 -10.50 12.04 15.90
C ILE A 741 -9.66 11.93 17.17
N ASN A 742 -9.69 10.81 17.89
CA ASN A 742 -8.98 10.64 19.17
C ASN A 742 -7.46 10.56 19.06
N ARG A 743 -6.89 10.48 17.85
CA ARG A 743 -5.44 10.50 17.66
C ARG A 743 -4.85 11.84 18.08
N THR A 744 -3.54 11.81 18.35
CA THR A 744 -2.77 13.01 18.65
C THR A 744 -2.82 13.97 17.45
N MET A 745 -3.20 15.22 17.72
CA MET A 745 -3.07 16.35 16.80
C MET A 745 -2.13 17.33 17.49
N HIS A 746 -0.94 17.51 16.94
CA HIS A 746 0.07 18.35 17.58
C HIS A 746 -0.35 19.82 17.58
N GLU A 747 -0.31 20.44 18.75
CA GLU A 747 -0.61 21.87 18.97
C GLU A 747 0.65 22.73 19.03
N SER A 748 1.83 22.10 19.08
CA SER A 748 3.14 22.74 19.04
C SER A 748 4.15 21.90 18.26
N MET A 749 5.17 22.57 17.71
CA MET A 749 6.35 21.90 17.14
C MET A 749 7.13 21.12 18.19
#